data_AF-A0A1B6H794-F1
#
_entry.id   AF-A0A1B6H794-F1
#
_cell.length_a   1.000
_cell.length_b   1.000
_cell.length_c   1.000
_cell.angle_alpha   90.00
_cell.angle_beta   90.00
_cell.angle_gamma   90.00
#
_symmetry.space_group_name_H-M   'P 1'
#
loop_
_entity.id
_entity.type
_entity.pdbx_description
1 polymer ?
#
loop_
_entity_poly.entity_id
_entity_poly.type
_entity_poly.pdbx_seq_one_letter_code
_entity_poly.pdbx_strand_id
1 'polypeptide(L)'
;MTIDGNLQGYQPLPVSYSFPVFNNLVSSQSPLINQPIPVIDPLGLQFESPHSSVSVEEIEKRLQEVIHENINLKEIVYQTNMVMKQQLKTVSLVQDRALETQRNHQEKFEETKSLILKLGSEKNILQETNSLIVSQLEKLKEENKELKSANEAFGNEISKFKEDTKQLKESNMALVTETTKLLAENEALKKQLTTAQEAVQTASESSKVSSSELMAENETLKNRLASAEALQRSFENSKIAELMEETQNLKKQLESANEAYQNAWESGKVAAAELVAENKSLKNQLVSAEEALKRASESNKKASQQSAKEVELHQLVGDLTRKLEIVERARRDQEFGLDRLQAQLGRVTEELTDTQRKLAHSENALQSSQSQLQTENSFQYGEKLNKYLGLLKQLKDSLDEEQSRCNSLGSWLNLTAQSGDVMEFEISELRRLLQEEQEHSVKMKTCLYSAVTMIHEILSDFKSLGEELEKVRADHAVKESHSLAYDEMQKKGFRERLDSLTAKLVEKEEALAISQRHLASLHEAVRLQNAEKEGSGEVKVLKEQVKNLSDEVQAKKDELQANMQQIQTLRTEVQELQGVNDTVMVLEEQAKIYQADFEAERKARELLVAEKERVVEDFRHLVKRNEALLKQVNELQNNLPRENAVTSQPCSSLRRREQTPSPPTPRPQDDVIPAPKRYFCPNPECNMIFTTVDPLQLHVITCLKLDD
;
A
#
# COMPACT_ATOMS: atom_id res chain seq x y z
N MET A 1 18.45 -25.81 -31.35
CA MET A 1 17.27 -25.41 -32.15
C MET A 1 17.42 -23.93 -32.47
N THR A 2 17.89 -23.65 -33.69
CA THR A 2 17.88 -22.32 -34.30
C THR A 2 16.45 -21.98 -34.64
N ILE A 3 15.92 -20.90 -34.06
CA ILE A 3 14.65 -20.32 -34.50
C ILE A 3 14.94 -18.87 -34.87
N ASP A 4 15.09 -18.68 -36.18
CA ASP A 4 15.00 -17.42 -36.87
C ASP A 4 13.62 -16.80 -36.63
N GLY A 5 13.59 -15.67 -35.94
CA GLY A 5 12.41 -14.84 -35.71
C GLY A 5 12.45 -13.60 -36.56
N ASN A 6 11.90 -13.71 -37.77
CA ASN A 6 11.59 -12.61 -38.68
C ASN A 6 10.87 -11.44 -37.98
N LEU A 7 11.50 -10.27 -37.97
CA LEU A 7 10.83 -8.97 -37.86
C LEU A 7 11.15 -8.15 -39.11
N GLN A 8 10.59 -8.62 -40.22
CA GLN A 8 10.51 -7.92 -41.48
C GLN A 8 9.20 -7.12 -41.47
N GLY A 9 9.28 -5.80 -41.24
CA GLY A 9 8.06 -5.00 -41.25
C GLY A 9 8.12 -3.60 -40.67
N TYR A 10 9.21 -2.85 -40.81
CA TYR A 10 9.15 -1.39 -40.84
C TYR A 10 10.23 -0.89 -41.81
N GLN A 11 9.87 -0.86 -43.10
CA GLN A 11 10.57 -0.03 -44.06
C GLN A 11 10.28 1.44 -43.71
N PRO A 12 11.28 2.28 -43.45
CA PRO A 12 11.06 3.71 -43.47
C PRO A 12 10.71 4.07 -44.92
N LEU A 13 9.48 4.54 -45.13
CA LEU A 13 9.11 5.21 -46.37
C LEU A 13 10.14 6.31 -46.61
N PRO A 14 10.83 6.35 -47.77
CA PRO A 14 11.60 7.52 -48.13
C PRO A 14 10.58 8.60 -48.47
N VAL A 15 10.27 9.44 -47.49
CA VAL A 15 9.57 10.69 -47.76
C VAL A 15 10.55 11.57 -48.53
N SER A 16 10.55 11.38 -49.86
CA SER A 16 11.17 12.28 -50.80
C SER A 16 10.38 13.59 -50.78
N TYR A 17 10.73 14.47 -49.84
CA TYR A 17 10.45 15.88 -50.02
C TYR A 17 11.38 16.39 -51.11
N SER A 18 10.95 16.23 -52.37
CA SER A 18 11.41 17.06 -53.46
C SER A 18 10.72 18.42 -53.33
N PHE A 19 11.37 19.35 -52.63
CA PHE A 19 11.21 20.79 -52.85
C PHE A 19 12.54 21.35 -53.35
N PRO A 20 12.49 22.37 -54.22
CA PRO A 20 13.52 22.66 -55.18
C PRO A 20 14.81 23.04 -54.46
N VAL A 21 15.86 22.33 -54.86
CA VAL A 21 17.24 22.66 -54.61
C VAL A 21 17.45 24.16 -54.94
N PHE A 22 17.53 25.00 -53.91
CA PHE A 22 18.16 26.32 -54.00
C PHE A 22 19.70 26.17 -54.00
N ASN A 23 20.24 25.22 -54.77
CA ASN A 23 21.59 25.35 -55.32
C ASN A 23 21.43 26.08 -56.65
N ASN A 24 21.29 27.40 -56.59
CA ASN A 24 21.63 28.28 -57.71
C ASN A 24 21.72 29.71 -57.18
N LEU A 25 22.75 30.00 -56.39
CA LEU A 25 23.24 31.38 -56.22
C LEU A 25 24.71 31.49 -55.78
N VAL A 26 25.47 30.39 -55.82
CA VAL A 26 26.94 30.43 -55.74
C VAL A 26 27.54 29.41 -56.70
N SER A 27 27.43 29.71 -58.00
CA SER A 27 28.38 29.31 -59.07
C SER A 27 27.71 29.47 -60.44
N SER A 28 27.41 30.71 -60.80
CA SER A 28 27.50 31.13 -62.20
C SER A 28 28.70 32.06 -62.30
N GLN A 29 29.89 31.47 -62.30
CA GLN A 29 30.96 32.04 -63.12
C GLN A 29 30.47 31.92 -64.56
N SER A 30 29.82 32.97 -65.06
CA SER A 30 29.67 33.18 -66.49
C SER A 30 30.92 33.95 -66.96
N PRO A 31 31.73 33.37 -67.87
CA PRO A 31 32.86 34.03 -68.47
C PRO A 31 32.36 34.97 -69.58
N LEU A 32 31.97 36.18 -69.22
CA LEU A 32 31.66 37.24 -70.18
C LEU A 32 32.29 38.56 -69.73
N ILE A 33 33.62 38.53 -69.55
CA ILE A 33 34.48 39.72 -69.47
C ILE A 33 35.26 39.92 -70.80
N ASN A 34 35.04 39.08 -71.82
CA ASN A 34 35.66 39.25 -73.13
C ASN A 34 34.66 38.98 -74.27
N GLN A 35 33.77 39.93 -74.53
CA GLN A 35 33.25 40.15 -75.88
C GLN A 35 33.31 41.65 -76.18
N PRO A 36 33.71 42.04 -77.40
CA PRO A 36 33.81 43.43 -77.77
C PRO A 36 32.43 44.06 -77.64
N ILE A 37 32.43 45.22 -76.98
CA ILE A 37 31.32 46.17 -76.93
C ILE A 37 30.63 46.16 -78.31
N PRO A 38 29.34 45.77 -78.43
CA PRO A 38 28.59 46.13 -79.61
C PRO A 38 28.61 47.65 -79.63
N VAL A 39 29.17 48.21 -80.69
CA VAL A 39 29.10 49.62 -81.01
C VAL A 39 27.63 50.01 -80.84
N ILE A 40 27.31 50.64 -79.71
CA ILE A 40 26.06 51.37 -79.56
C ILE A 40 26.27 52.54 -80.49
N ASP A 41 25.57 52.48 -81.63
CA ASP A 41 25.44 53.61 -82.54
C ASP A 41 25.18 54.87 -81.70
N PRO A 42 25.95 55.95 -81.90
CA PRO A 42 25.68 57.19 -81.21
C PRO A 42 24.26 57.58 -81.57
N LEU A 43 23.44 57.81 -80.54
CA LEU A 43 22.07 58.32 -80.66
C LEU A 43 22.01 59.29 -81.85
N GLY A 44 21.35 58.85 -82.91
CA GLY A 44 21.11 59.63 -84.10
C GLY A 44 20.27 60.83 -83.72
N LEU A 45 20.94 61.94 -83.40
CA LEU A 45 20.36 63.27 -83.46
C LEU A 45 20.10 63.57 -84.93
N GLN A 46 18.93 63.15 -85.42
CA GLN A 46 18.33 63.75 -86.61
C GLN A 46 18.00 65.20 -86.25
N PHE A 47 18.95 66.09 -86.57
CA PHE A 47 18.69 67.51 -86.72
C PHE A 47 17.89 67.71 -88.00
N GLU A 48 16.57 67.67 -87.91
CA GLU A 48 15.73 68.45 -88.81
C GLU A 48 15.60 69.86 -88.22
N SER A 49 16.19 70.83 -88.92
CA SER A 49 16.04 72.27 -88.68
C SER A 49 15.04 72.77 -89.73
N PRO A 50 14.14 73.73 -89.41
CA PRO A 50 14.60 75.12 -89.45
C PRO A 50 13.93 76.07 -88.42
N HIS A 51 14.76 76.96 -87.86
CA HIS A 51 14.39 78.25 -87.24
C HIS A 51 13.64 78.24 -85.90
N SER A 52 14.40 78.06 -84.81
CA SER A 52 14.45 79.08 -83.76
C SER A 52 15.86 79.10 -83.21
N SER A 53 16.39 80.28 -82.93
CA SER A 53 17.64 80.44 -82.18
C SER A 53 17.44 79.86 -80.78
N VAL A 54 17.65 78.55 -80.61
CA VAL A 54 17.86 77.95 -79.29
C VAL A 54 19.10 78.64 -78.76
N SER A 55 18.88 79.56 -77.81
CA SER A 55 19.97 80.37 -77.30
C SER A 55 20.95 79.46 -76.56
N VAL A 56 22.19 79.92 -76.44
CA VAL A 56 23.21 79.22 -75.64
C VAL A 56 22.66 78.93 -74.23
N GLU A 57 21.81 79.81 -73.69
CA GLU A 57 21.16 79.61 -72.39
C GLU A 57 20.21 78.40 -72.36
N GLU A 58 19.51 78.07 -73.45
CA GLU A 58 18.59 76.93 -73.47
C GLU A 58 19.32 75.59 -73.59
N ILE A 59 20.48 75.57 -74.25
CA ILE A 59 21.41 74.41 -74.24
C ILE A 59 22.03 74.24 -72.85
N GLU A 60 22.47 75.34 -72.23
CA GLU A 60 23.01 75.33 -70.86
C GLU A 60 21.97 74.83 -69.85
N LYS A 61 20.71 75.26 -69.98
CA LYS A 61 19.61 74.79 -69.13
C LYS A 61 19.37 73.29 -69.28
N ARG A 62 19.28 72.77 -70.51
CA ARG A 62 19.13 71.31 -70.74
C ARG A 62 20.32 70.53 -70.23
N LEU A 63 21.54 71.06 -70.36
CA LEU A 63 22.74 70.43 -69.81
C LEU A 63 22.68 70.38 -68.27
N GLN A 64 22.25 71.45 -67.62
CA GLN A 64 22.05 71.47 -66.17
C GLN A 64 20.96 70.50 -65.71
N GLU A 65 19.85 70.40 -66.44
CA GLU A 65 18.78 69.42 -66.18
C GLU A 65 19.31 67.99 -66.27
N VAL A 66 20.08 67.66 -67.31
CA VAL A 66 20.71 66.34 -67.47
C VAL A 66 21.76 66.06 -66.39
N ILE A 67 22.52 67.08 -65.95
CA ILE A 67 23.46 66.93 -64.84
C ILE A 67 22.70 66.65 -63.54
N HIS A 68 21.61 67.37 -63.29
CA HIS A 68 20.78 67.19 -62.10
C HIS A 68 20.10 65.82 -62.10
N GLU A 69 19.56 65.38 -63.25
CA GLU A 69 19.01 64.04 -63.42
C GLU A 69 20.07 62.96 -63.17
N ASN A 70 21.29 63.13 -63.69
CA ASN A 70 22.40 62.21 -63.41
C ASN A 70 22.79 62.16 -61.93
N ILE A 71 22.74 63.29 -61.22
CA ILE A 71 22.99 63.33 -59.76
C ILE A 71 21.87 62.57 -59.03
N ASN A 72 20.61 62.81 -59.40
CA ASN A 72 19.46 62.13 -58.81
C ASN A 72 19.49 60.61 -59.07
N LEU A 73 19.82 60.19 -60.29
CA LEU A 73 19.97 58.77 -60.63
C LEU A 73 21.11 58.12 -59.83
N LYS A 74 22.24 58.82 -59.64
CA LYS A 74 23.34 58.32 -58.78
C LYS A 74 22.89 58.14 -57.34
N GLU A 75 22.12 59.08 -56.80
CA GLU A 75 21.56 58.99 -55.45
C GLU A 75 20.58 57.82 -55.31
N ILE A 76 19.65 57.65 -56.27
CA ILE A 76 18.70 56.52 -56.29
C ILE A 76 19.45 55.18 -56.37
N VAL A 77 20.48 55.07 -57.22
CA VAL A 77 21.30 53.86 -57.33
C VAL A 77 22.07 53.60 -56.04
N TYR A 78 22.61 54.64 -55.40
CA TYR A 78 23.29 54.52 -54.10
C TYR A 78 22.33 54.01 -53.01
N GLN A 79 21.15 54.60 -52.90
CA GLN A 79 20.10 54.20 -51.95
C GLN A 79 19.64 52.76 -52.21
N THR A 80 19.41 52.40 -53.48
CA THR A 80 19.04 51.03 -53.89
C THR A 80 20.12 50.02 -53.47
N ASN A 81 21.40 50.36 -53.69
CA ASN A 81 22.52 49.52 -53.26
C ASN A 81 22.60 49.38 -51.73
N MET A 82 22.28 50.42 -50.96
CA MET A 82 22.20 50.34 -49.51
C MET A 82 21.07 49.42 -49.06
N VAL A 83 19.88 49.54 -49.64
CA VAL A 83 18.73 48.67 -49.36
C VAL A 83 19.04 47.21 -49.73
N MET A 84 19.62 46.95 -50.91
CA MET A 84 20.02 45.60 -51.31
C MET A 84 21.04 45.00 -50.34
N LYS A 85 22.02 45.77 -49.86
CA LYS A 85 22.97 45.31 -48.83
C LYS A 85 22.29 44.97 -47.51
N GLN A 86 21.29 45.76 -47.09
CA GLN A 86 20.51 45.46 -45.89
C GLN A 86 19.67 44.19 -46.08
N GLN A 87 18.98 44.04 -47.22
CA GLN A 87 18.23 42.84 -47.55
C GLN A 87 19.12 41.60 -47.58
N LEU A 88 20.31 41.68 -48.17
CA LEU A 88 21.27 40.57 -48.19
C LEU A 88 21.69 40.15 -46.78
N LYS A 89 21.92 41.11 -45.88
CA LYS A 89 22.20 40.82 -44.46
C LYS A 89 21.02 40.13 -43.77
N THR A 90 19.80 40.59 -44.02
CA THR A 90 18.59 39.95 -43.47
C THR A 90 18.43 38.52 -43.98
N VAL A 91 18.65 38.28 -45.29
CA VAL A 91 18.59 36.94 -45.87
C VAL A 91 19.65 36.03 -45.25
N SER A 92 20.89 36.51 -45.08
CA SER A 92 21.95 35.77 -44.39
C SER A 92 21.54 35.40 -42.96
N LEU A 93 21.00 36.33 -42.18
CA LEU A 93 20.54 36.06 -40.82
C LEU A 93 19.39 35.04 -40.76
N VAL A 94 18.46 35.10 -41.71
CA VAL A 94 17.37 34.11 -41.81
C VAL A 94 17.93 32.74 -42.18
N GLN A 95 18.90 32.68 -43.09
CA GLN A 95 19.60 31.43 -43.44
C GLN A 95 20.31 30.82 -42.22
N ASP A 96 21.03 31.64 -41.45
CA ASP A 96 21.72 31.18 -40.23
C ASP A 96 20.72 30.64 -39.20
N ARG A 97 19.60 31.33 -38.98
CA ARG A 97 18.53 30.86 -38.08
C ARG A 97 17.87 29.56 -38.56
N ALA A 98 17.71 29.39 -39.86
CA ALA A 98 17.14 28.18 -40.43
C ALA A 98 18.10 26.98 -40.22
N LEU A 99 19.40 27.17 -40.45
CA LEU A 99 20.42 26.15 -40.18
C LEU A 99 20.52 25.80 -38.69
N GLU A 100 20.43 26.80 -37.82
CA GLU A 100 20.40 26.59 -36.36
C GLU A 100 19.19 25.76 -35.94
N THR A 101 18.00 26.09 -36.46
CA THR A 101 16.77 25.36 -36.18
C THR A 101 16.86 23.91 -36.67
N GLN A 102 17.43 23.70 -37.86
CA GLN A 102 17.66 22.37 -38.40
C GLN A 102 18.63 21.55 -37.52
N ARG A 103 19.73 22.15 -37.06
CA ARG A 103 20.68 21.49 -36.14
C ARG A 103 20.00 21.09 -34.83
N ASN A 104 19.25 22.00 -34.23
CA ASN A 104 18.48 21.74 -33.01
C ASN A 104 17.47 20.60 -33.18
N HIS A 105 16.78 20.53 -34.32
CA HIS A 105 15.87 19.42 -34.61
C HIS A 105 16.61 18.10 -34.80
N GLN A 106 17.77 18.12 -35.45
CA GLN A 106 18.61 16.93 -35.62
C GLN A 106 19.12 16.40 -34.29
N GLU A 107 19.59 17.27 -33.39
CA GLU A 107 20.04 16.91 -32.04
C GLU A 107 18.88 16.29 -31.23
N LYS A 108 17.71 16.94 -31.20
CA LYS A 108 16.52 16.39 -30.53
C LYS A 108 16.09 15.03 -31.10
N PHE A 109 16.25 14.82 -32.39
CA PHE A 109 15.94 13.54 -33.03
C PHE A 109 16.91 12.43 -32.59
N GLU A 110 18.20 12.72 -32.52
CA GLU A 110 19.20 11.77 -32.02
C GLU A 110 19.04 11.49 -30.51
N GLU A 111 18.69 12.49 -29.71
CA GLU A 111 18.31 12.30 -28.30
C GLU A 111 17.11 11.37 -28.16
N THR A 112 16.05 11.62 -28.95
CA THR A 112 14.84 10.79 -28.96
C THR A 112 15.16 9.35 -29.36
N LYS A 113 16.01 9.16 -30.38
CA LYS A 113 16.46 7.84 -30.83
C LYS A 113 17.29 7.12 -29.76
N SER A 114 18.18 7.83 -29.08
CA SER A 114 18.95 7.29 -27.94
C SER A 114 18.03 6.85 -26.80
N LEU A 115 17.00 7.65 -26.49
CA LEU A 115 16.00 7.30 -25.48
C LEU A 115 15.19 6.06 -25.87
N ILE A 116 14.77 5.96 -27.13
CA ILE A 116 14.07 4.77 -27.64
C ILE A 116 14.94 3.51 -27.52
N LEU A 117 16.23 3.60 -27.83
CA LEU A 117 17.16 2.47 -27.68
C LEU A 117 17.33 2.06 -26.21
N LYS A 118 17.44 3.03 -25.29
CA LYS A 118 17.48 2.76 -23.83
C LYS A 118 16.21 2.05 -23.36
N LEU A 119 15.04 2.60 -23.69
CA LEU A 119 13.74 1.98 -23.35
C LEU A 119 13.59 0.59 -23.97
N GLY A 120 14.11 0.37 -25.17
CA GLY A 120 14.15 -0.95 -25.80
C GLY A 120 15.02 -1.94 -25.01
N SER A 121 16.19 -1.52 -24.55
CA SER A 121 17.06 -2.35 -23.70
C SER A 121 16.44 -2.65 -22.33
N GLU A 122 15.82 -1.66 -21.69
CA GLU A 122 15.11 -1.83 -20.41
C GLU A 122 13.92 -2.78 -20.56
N LYS A 123 13.14 -2.65 -21.65
CA LYS A 123 12.05 -3.58 -21.95
C LYS A 123 12.56 -5.01 -22.12
N ASN A 124 13.68 -5.21 -22.80
CA ASN A 124 14.27 -6.54 -22.95
C ASN A 124 14.73 -7.13 -21.61
N ILE A 125 15.39 -6.32 -20.77
CA ILE A 125 15.80 -6.74 -19.43
C ILE A 125 14.57 -7.11 -18.59
N LEU A 126 13.52 -6.27 -18.60
CA LEU A 126 12.27 -6.55 -17.88
C LEU A 126 11.56 -7.81 -18.40
N GLN A 127 11.65 -8.08 -19.70
CA GLN A 127 11.09 -9.29 -20.30
C GLN A 127 11.88 -10.54 -19.88
N GLU A 128 13.20 -10.45 -19.81
CA GLU A 128 14.06 -11.53 -19.33
C GLU A 128 13.88 -11.80 -17.83
N THR A 129 13.79 -10.76 -17.00
CA THR A 129 13.51 -10.92 -15.57
C THR A 129 12.11 -11.49 -15.32
N ASN A 130 11.10 -11.04 -16.06
CA ASN A 130 9.75 -11.64 -16.00
C ASN A 130 9.78 -13.12 -16.38
N SER A 131 10.52 -13.50 -17.43
CA SER A 131 10.70 -14.91 -17.81
C SER A 131 11.34 -15.73 -16.69
N LEU A 132 12.38 -15.18 -16.03
CA LEU A 132 13.04 -15.82 -14.91
C LEU A 132 12.11 -15.99 -13.70
N ILE A 133 11.34 -14.96 -13.36
CA ILE A 133 10.34 -14.99 -12.28
C ILE A 133 9.28 -16.05 -12.56
N VAL A 134 8.76 -16.13 -13.79
CA VAL A 134 7.78 -17.15 -14.18
C VAL A 134 8.35 -18.55 -14.03
N SER A 135 9.61 -18.77 -14.44
CA SER A 135 10.28 -20.07 -14.26
C SER A 135 10.47 -20.43 -12.77
N GLN A 136 10.82 -19.46 -11.92
CA GLN A 136 10.92 -19.67 -10.47
C GLN A 136 9.56 -19.98 -9.84
N LEU A 137 8.48 -19.31 -10.27
CA LEU A 137 7.12 -19.59 -9.81
C LEU A 137 6.66 -21.00 -10.20
N GLU A 138 7.02 -21.49 -11.39
CA GLU A 138 6.74 -22.86 -11.78
C GLU A 138 7.49 -23.88 -10.92
N LYS A 139 8.76 -23.64 -10.61
CA LYS A 139 9.54 -24.50 -9.69
C LYS A 139 8.91 -24.56 -8.30
N LEU A 140 8.60 -23.40 -7.72
CA LEU A 140 7.94 -23.32 -6.41
C LEU A 140 6.55 -23.97 -6.40
N LYS A 141 5.85 -23.96 -7.54
CA LYS A 141 4.56 -24.63 -7.69
C LYS A 141 4.71 -26.16 -7.68
N GLU A 142 5.74 -26.69 -8.34
CA GLU A 142 6.02 -28.13 -8.32
C GLU A 142 6.52 -28.57 -6.93
N GLU A 143 7.40 -27.81 -6.28
CA GLU A 143 7.83 -28.06 -4.89
C GLU A 143 6.64 -28.07 -3.92
N ASN A 144 5.70 -27.14 -4.06
CA ASN A 144 4.48 -27.13 -3.24
C ASN A 144 3.59 -28.36 -3.49
N LYS A 145 3.55 -28.86 -4.72
CA LYS A 145 2.80 -30.07 -5.08
C LYS A 145 3.44 -31.32 -4.46
N GLU A 146 4.78 -31.40 -4.48
CA GLU A 146 5.52 -32.45 -3.79
C GLU A 146 5.29 -32.40 -2.28
N LEU A 147 5.43 -31.23 -1.66
CA LEU A 147 5.17 -31.03 -0.23
C LEU A 147 3.74 -31.41 0.17
N LYS A 148 2.75 -31.09 -0.68
CA LYS A 148 1.36 -31.48 -0.44
C LYS A 148 1.19 -33.00 -0.46
N SER A 149 1.80 -33.67 -1.43
CA SER A 149 1.77 -35.14 -1.50
C SER A 149 2.47 -35.80 -0.31
N ALA A 150 3.58 -35.23 0.16
CA ALA A 150 4.28 -35.69 1.36
C ALA A 150 3.42 -35.50 2.62
N ASN A 151 2.75 -34.36 2.77
CA ASN A 151 1.84 -34.12 3.89
C ASN A 151 0.64 -35.07 3.88
N GLU A 152 0.08 -35.39 2.71
CA GLU A 152 -0.97 -36.40 2.58
C GLU A 152 -0.46 -37.79 3.00
N ALA A 153 0.76 -38.16 2.60
CA ALA A 153 1.40 -39.41 3.03
C ALA A 153 1.62 -39.46 4.56
N PHE A 154 2.16 -38.39 5.16
CA PHE A 154 2.31 -38.29 6.61
C PHE A 154 0.96 -38.34 7.34
N GLY A 155 -0.08 -37.70 6.80
CA GLY A 155 -1.44 -37.78 7.35
C GLY A 155 -1.98 -39.21 7.39
N ASN A 156 -1.68 -40.00 6.36
CA ASN A 156 -2.04 -41.42 6.29
C ASN A 156 -1.24 -42.24 7.32
N GLU A 157 0.07 -42.00 7.47
CA GLU A 157 0.89 -42.67 8.49
C GLU A 157 0.42 -42.35 9.91
N ILE A 158 0.12 -41.09 10.22
CA ILE A 158 -0.41 -40.69 11.52
C ILE A 158 -1.75 -41.40 11.80
N SER A 159 -2.60 -41.54 10.79
CA SER A 159 -3.87 -42.26 10.92
C SER A 159 -3.66 -43.73 11.22
N LYS A 160 -2.67 -44.37 10.56
CA LYS A 160 -2.27 -45.74 10.86
C LYS A 160 -1.72 -45.89 12.27
N PHE A 161 -0.82 -45.01 12.71
CA PHE A 161 -0.27 -45.03 14.07
C PHE A 161 -1.36 -44.85 15.15
N LYS A 162 -2.39 -44.05 14.88
CA LYS A 162 -3.53 -43.92 15.80
C LYS A 162 -4.30 -45.23 15.94
N GLU A 163 -4.51 -45.94 14.83
CA GLU A 163 -5.17 -47.25 14.85
C GLU A 163 -4.31 -48.29 15.59
N ASP A 164 -3.02 -48.35 15.29
CA ASP A 164 -2.09 -49.25 15.99
C ASP A 164 -2.06 -48.95 17.51
N THR A 165 -2.08 -47.67 17.89
CA THR A 165 -2.15 -47.25 19.30
C THR A 165 -3.46 -47.66 19.96
N LYS A 166 -4.57 -47.60 19.23
CA LYS A 166 -5.89 -48.04 19.71
C LYS A 166 -5.88 -49.55 19.97
N GLN A 167 -5.38 -50.35 19.02
CA GLN A 167 -5.24 -51.79 19.17
C GLN A 167 -4.32 -52.17 20.34
N LEU A 168 -3.21 -51.46 20.52
CA LEU A 168 -2.32 -51.63 21.67
C LEU A 168 -3.01 -51.35 23.01
N LYS A 169 -3.86 -50.31 23.08
CA LYS A 169 -4.63 -50.01 24.29
C LYS A 169 -5.66 -51.09 24.59
N GLU A 170 -6.36 -51.59 23.57
CA GLU A 170 -7.32 -52.69 23.72
C GLU A 170 -6.63 -53.97 24.20
N SER A 171 -5.47 -54.31 23.63
CA SER A 171 -4.64 -55.44 24.06
C SER A 171 -4.13 -55.28 25.50
N ASN A 172 -3.63 -54.10 25.87
CA ASN A 172 -3.23 -53.81 27.25
C ASN A 172 -4.40 -53.91 28.23
N MET A 173 -5.59 -53.43 27.87
CA MET A 173 -6.78 -53.57 28.70
C MET A 173 -7.15 -55.05 28.90
N ALA A 174 -7.10 -55.86 27.85
CA ALA A 174 -7.33 -57.30 27.94
C ALA A 174 -6.32 -57.97 28.88
N LEU A 175 -5.02 -57.67 28.73
CA LEU A 175 -3.97 -58.19 29.61
C LEU A 175 -4.17 -57.77 31.07
N VAL A 176 -4.59 -56.53 31.33
CA VAL A 176 -4.89 -56.07 32.71
C VAL A 176 -6.08 -56.83 33.29
N THR A 177 -7.13 -57.10 32.50
CA THR A 177 -8.27 -57.90 32.96
C THR A 177 -7.88 -59.36 33.26
N GLU A 178 -7.01 -59.95 32.43
CA GLU A 178 -6.46 -61.29 32.67
C GLU A 178 -5.62 -61.31 33.95
N THR A 179 -4.74 -60.33 34.13
CA THR A 179 -3.85 -60.23 35.29
C THR A 179 -4.64 -60.05 36.60
N THR A 180 -5.70 -59.23 36.58
CA THR A 180 -6.58 -59.05 37.76
C THR A 180 -7.37 -60.30 38.09
N LYS A 181 -7.83 -61.06 37.09
CA LYS A 181 -8.48 -62.36 37.31
C LYS A 181 -7.52 -63.37 37.94
N LEU A 182 -6.30 -63.49 37.42
CA LEU A 182 -5.27 -64.39 37.97
C LEU A 182 -4.84 -63.98 39.38
N LEU A 183 -4.85 -62.69 39.71
CA LEU A 183 -4.61 -62.20 41.08
C LEU A 183 -5.74 -62.63 42.03
N ALA A 184 -7.01 -62.50 41.61
CA ALA A 184 -8.15 -62.95 42.40
C ALA A 184 -8.15 -64.47 42.63
N GLU A 185 -7.81 -65.25 41.60
CA GLU A 185 -7.64 -66.71 41.72
C GLU A 185 -6.49 -67.05 42.68
N ASN A 186 -5.34 -66.37 42.59
CA ASN A 186 -4.24 -66.55 43.54
C ASN A 186 -4.64 -66.20 44.98
N GLU A 187 -5.44 -65.16 45.18
CA GLU A 187 -5.92 -64.76 46.50
C GLU A 187 -6.91 -65.80 47.08
N ALA A 188 -7.79 -66.35 46.23
CA ALA A 188 -8.69 -67.43 46.60
C ALA A 188 -7.92 -68.72 46.97
N LEU A 189 -6.92 -69.08 46.17
CA LEU A 189 -6.03 -70.22 46.46
C LEU A 189 -5.24 -70.00 47.76
N LYS A 190 -4.76 -68.78 48.03
CA LYS A 190 -4.13 -68.42 49.32
C LYS A 190 -5.09 -68.62 50.49
N LYS A 191 -6.35 -68.17 50.36
CA LYS A 191 -7.38 -68.38 51.40
C LYS A 191 -7.65 -69.86 51.65
N GLN A 192 -7.76 -70.65 50.57
CA GLN A 192 -7.93 -72.10 50.68
C GLN A 192 -6.73 -72.75 51.38
N LEU A 193 -5.51 -72.33 51.05
CA LEU A 193 -4.28 -72.80 51.69
C LEU A 193 -4.25 -72.45 53.19
N THR A 194 -4.64 -71.24 53.58
CA THR A 194 -4.71 -70.85 55.00
C THR A 194 -5.76 -71.66 55.76
N THR A 195 -6.95 -71.87 55.20
CA THR A 195 -7.96 -72.74 55.84
C THR A 195 -7.51 -74.19 55.94
N ALA A 196 -6.77 -74.70 54.93
CA ALA A 196 -6.19 -76.04 55.00
C ALA A 196 -5.06 -76.12 56.04
N GLN A 197 -4.23 -75.09 56.19
CA GLN A 197 -3.22 -75.01 57.24
C GLN A 197 -3.84 -74.92 58.64
N GLU A 198 -4.93 -74.16 58.82
CA GLU A 198 -5.70 -74.10 60.08
C GLU A 198 -6.38 -75.45 60.39
N ALA A 199 -6.91 -76.15 59.39
CA ALA A 199 -7.45 -77.51 59.54
C ALA A 199 -6.37 -78.53 59.92
N VAL A 200 -5.16 -78.41 59.36
CA VAL A 200 -4.01 -79.25 59.71
C VAL A 200 -3.47 -78.91 61.11
N GLN A 201 -3.46 -77.64 61.49
CA GLN A 201 -3.07 -77.19 62.83
C GLN A 201 -4.05 -77.68 63.91
N THR A 202 -5.36 -77.60 63.64
CA THR A 202 -6.41 -78.14 64.52
C THR A 202 -6.39 -79.67 64.59
N ALA A 203 -6.09 -80.37 63.50
CA ALA A 203 -5.86 -81.83 63.50
C ALA A 203 -4.54 -82.23 64.20
N SER A 204 -3.50 -81.40 64.12
CA SER A 204 -2.23 -81.53 64.85
C SER A 204 -2.42 -81.30 66.36
N GLU A 205 -3.28 -80.37 66.75
CA GLU A 205 -3.64 -80.10 68.14
C GLU A 205 -4.59 -81.17 68.71
N SER A 206 -5.50 -81.74 67.90
CA SER A 206 -6.30 -82.91 68.30
C SER A 206 -5.47 -84.21 68.35
N SER A 207 -4.42 -84.32 67.53
CA SER A 207 -3.46 -85.44 67.57
C SER A 207 -2.54 -85.42 68.80
N LYS A 208 -2.48 -84.33 69.57
CA LYS A 208 -1.73 -84.26 70.84
C LYS A 208 -2.54 -84.67 72.08
N VAL A 209 -3.84 -84.91 71.93
CA VAL A 209 -4.74 -85.33 73.03
C VAL A 209 -5.16 -86.81 72.93
N SER A 210 -4.74 -87.54 71.89
CA SER A 210 -5.03 -88.98 71.76
C SER A 210 -3.76 -89.81 71.48
N SER A 211 -2.71 -89.56 72.26
CA SER A 211 -1.51 -90.42 72.34
C SER A 211 -1.15 -90.82 73.78
N SER A 212 -2.09 -90.66 74.73
CA SER A 212 -1.93 -91.10 76.14
C SER A 212 -2.95 -92.16 76.58
N GLU A 213 -3.83 -92.66 75.70
CA GLU A 213 -4.85 -93.66 76.06
C GLU A 213 -4.71 -95.01 75.32
N LEU A 214 -3.70 -95.20 74.45
CA LEU A 214 -3.43 -96.48 73.76
C LEU A 214 -2.15 -97.17 74.22
N MET A 215 -1.79 -97.02 75.51
CA MET A 215 -0.71 -97.80 76.17
C MET A 215 -1.18 -98.54 77.44
N ALA A 216 -2.48 -98.51 77.76
CA ALA A 216 -3.05 -99.19 78.93
C ALA A 216 -4.10 -100.27 78.59
N GLU A 217 -4.41 -100.47 77.31
CA GLU A 217 -5.42 -101.45 76.82
C GLU A 217 -4.79 -102.55 75.94
N ASN A 218 -3.52 -102.88 76.18
CA ASN A 218 -2.86 -104.05 75.58
C ASN A 218 -2.33 -105.06 76.61
N GLU A 219 -2.57 -104.83 77.90
CA GLU A 219 -2.13 -105.74 78.98
C GLU A 219 -3.29 -106.45 79.70
N THR A 220 -4.54 -106.16 79.32
CA THR A 220 -5.78 -106.68 79.93
C THR A 220 -6.63 -107.54 78.99
N LEU A 221 -6.04 -108.09 77.92
CA LEU A 221 -6.67 -109.10 77.05
C LEU A 221 -5.81 -110.37 76.88
N LYS A 222 -5.00 -110.71 77.90
CA LYS A 222 -4.19 -111.92 77.91
C LYS A 222 -4.65 -113.02 78.86
N ASN A 223 -5.64 -112.82 79.74
CA ASN A 223 -6.01 -113.87 80.70
C ASN A 223 -7.46 -113.81 81.20
N ARG A 224 -8.43 -114.13 80.32
CA ARG A 224 -9.66 -114.83 80.73
C ARG A 224 -10.09 -115.83 79.66
N LEU A 225 -9.62 -117.07 79.86
CA LEU A 225 -10.23 -118.37 79.54
C LEU A 225 -10.71 -118.56 78.09
N ALA A 226 -10.18 -119.49 77.28
CA ALA A 226 -9.81 -120.88 77.60
C ALA A 226 -10.84 -121.59 78.51
N SER A 227 -11.89 -122.16 77.89
CA SER A 227 -12.36 -123.48 78.31
C SER A 227 -12.84 -124.29 77.11
N ALA A 228 -12.10 -125.38 76.88
CA ALA A 228 -12.47 -126.64 76.23
C ALA A 228 -12.87 -126.58 74.74
N GLU A 229 -11.94 -126.86 73.82
CA GLU A 229 -11.46 -128.21 73.41
C GLU A 229 -12.50 -128.92 72.51
N ALA A 230 -12.27 -128.96 71.19
CA ALA A 230 -11.58 -130.04 70.45
C ALA A 230 -12.53 -131.23 70.17
N LEU A 231 -12.61 -131.87 69.00
CA LEU A 231 -11.90 -131.83 67.73
C LEU A 231 -12.80 -132.60 66.72
N GLN A 232 -12.94 -132.07 65.51
CA GLN A 232 -12.68 -132.79 64.25
C GLN A 232 -13.50 -134.04 63.83
N ARG A 233 -14.26 -133.82 62.75
CA ARG A 233 -14.49 -134.66 61.55
C ARG A 233 -15.07 -136.09 61.70
N SER A 234 -16.28 -136.18 61.11
CA SER A 234 -16.69 -137.10 60.04
C SER A 234 -17.65 -138.23 60.40
N PHE A 235 -18.46 -138.53 59.38
CA PHE A 235 -19.20 -139.75 59.11
C PHE A 235 -20.66 -139.84 59.60
N GLU A 236 -21.54 -139.52 58.65
CA GLU A 236 -22.69 -140.31 58.18
C GLU A 236 -23.40 -141.28 59.14
N ASN A 237 -24.74 -141.22 59.04
CA ASN A 237 -25.76 -142.23 59.40
C ASN A 237 -26.42 -142.13 60.78
N SER A 238 -27.46 -141.29 60.87
CA SER A 238 -28.80 -141.72 61.31
C SER A 238 -29.89 -140.71 60.90
N LYS A 239 -29.83 -140.26 59.63
CA LYS A 239 -30.72 -139.24 59.03
C LYS A 239 -31.99 -139.85 58.40
N ILE A 240 -32.70 -140.76 59.05
CA ILE A 240 -33.90 -141.35 58.40
C ILE A 240 -35.16 -141.44 59.30
N ALA A 241 -35.06 -141.35 60.63
CA ALA A 241 -36.25 -141.49 61.48
C ALA A 241 -36.94 -140.17 61.88
N GLU A 242 -36.20 -139.09 62.14
CA GLU A 242 -36.78 -137.79 62.59
C GLU A 242 -37.35 -136.92 61.45
N LEU A 243 -37.01 -137.22 60.19
CA LEU A 243 -37.37 -136.39 59.03
C LEU A 243 -38.83 -136.50 58.55
N MET A 244 -39.64 -137.43 59.07
CA MET A 244 -41.05 -137.54 58.69
C MET A 244 -41.98 -136.65 59.55
N GLU A 245 -41.59 -136.32 60.77
CA GLU A 245 -42.41 -135.47 61.65
C GLU A 245 -42.18 -133.98 61.37
N GLU A 246 -40.97 -133.62 60.94
CA GLU A 246 -40.58 -132.26 60.57
C GLU A 246 -41.17 -131.81 59.21
N THR A 247 -41.35 -132.73 58.26
CA THR A 247 -41.93 -132.41 56.93
C THR A 247 -43.40 -132.02 56.97
N GLN A 248 -44.17 -132.51 57.95
CA GLN A 248 -45.59 -132.17 58.09
C GLN A 248 -45.79 -130.78 58.72
N ASN A 249 -44.85 -130.34 59.56
CA ASN A 249 -44.89 -129.02 60.20
C ASN A 249 -44.41 -127.90 59.24
N LEU A 250 -43.42 -128.20 58.39
CA LEU A 250 -42.92 -127.28 57.37
C LEU A 250 -43.96 -126.94 56.29
N LYS A 251 -44.87 -127.88 55.95
CA LYS A 251 -45.91 -127.63 54.95
C LYS A 251 -46.90 -126.53 55.37
N LYS A 252 -47.27 -126.47 56.66
CA LYS A 252 -48.15 -125.43 57.21
C LYS A 252 -47.48 -124.06 57.27
N GLN A 253 -46.18 -124.00 57.53
CA GLN A 253 -45.44 -122.73 57.56
C GLN A 253 -45.22 -122.14 56.16
N LEU A 254 -45.17 -122.98 55.13
CA LEU A 254 -45.00 -122.54 53.73
C LEU A 254 -46.25 -121.83 53.19
N GLU A 255 -47.45 -122.30 53.55
CA GLU A 255 -48.72 -121.68 53.12
C GLU A 255 -48.90 -120.27 53.73
N SER A 256 -48.54 -120.05 55.00
CA SER A 256 -48.60 -118.71 55.60
C SER A 256 -47.54 -117.75 55.08
N ALA A 257 -46.36 -118.25 54.71
CA ALA A 257 -45.29 -117.43 54.12
C ALA A 257 -45.66 -116.95 52.71
N ASN A 258 -46.43 -117.73 51.95
CA ASN A 258 -46.83 -117.41 50.59
C ASN A 258 -47.86 -116.26 50.53
N GLU A 259 -48.77 -116.19 51.51
CA GLU A 259 -49.71 -115.05 51.64
C GLU A 259 -49.00 -113.75 52.06
N ALA A 260 -48.00 -113.83 52.93
CA ALA A 260 -47.20 -112.66 53.32
C ALA A 260 -46.38 -112.09 52.14
N TYR A 261 -45.89 -112.95 51.25
CA TYR A 261 -45.12 -112.54 50.08
C TYR A 261 -45.97 -111.78 49.05
N GLN A 262 -47.21 -112.22 48.80
CA GLN A 262 -48.10 -111.53 47.86
C GLN A 262 -48.48 -110.11 48.32
N ASN A 263 -48.74 -109.93 49.62
CA ASN A 263 -49.08 -108.63 50.16
C ASN A 263 -47.91 -107.62 50.10
N ALA A 264 -46.66 -108.09 50.25
CA ALA A 264 -45.47 -107.25 50.11
C ALA A 264 -45.23 -106.81 48.66
N TRP A 265 -45.56 -107.65 47.68
CA TRP A 265 -45.39 -107.36 46.26
C TRP A 265 -46.34 -106.27 45.74
N GLU A 266 -47.60 -106.29 46.16
CA GLU A 266 -48.59 -105.26 45.82
C GLU A 266 -48.22 -103.89 46.42
N SER A 267 -47.72 -103.86 47.66
CA SER A 267 -47.23 -102.64 48.32
C SER A 267 -46.01 -102.01 47.60
N GLY A 268 -45.08 -102.84 47.12
CA GLY A 268 -43.91 -102.38 46.36
C GLY A 268 -44.27 -101.73 45.01
N LYS A 269 -45.38 -102.14 44.38
CA LYS A 269 -45.87 -101.55 43.13
C LYS A 269 -46.37 -100.12 43.29
N VAL A 270 -47.02 -99.82 44.43
CA VAL A 270 -47.58 -98.49 44.71
C VAL A 270 -46.46 -97.47 44.96
N ALA A 271 -45.44 -97.83 45.75
CA ALA A 271 -44.29 -96.96 46.01
C ALA A 271 -43.48 -96.62 44.75
N ALA A 272 -43.38 -97.55 43.78
CA ALA A 272 -42.71 -97.30 42.51
C ALA A 272 -43.47 -96.27 41.63
N ALA A 273 -44.80 -96.22 41.71
CA ALA A 273 -45.60 -95.29 40.92
C ALA A 273 -45.46 -93.82 41.41
N GLU A 274 -45.32 -93.62 42.71
CA GLU A 274 -45.16 -92.28 43.33
C GLU A 274 -43.80 -91.65 42.95
N LEU A 275 -42.72 -92.43 42.96
CA LEU A 275 -41.38 -91.96 42.56
C LEU A 275 -41.29 -91.54 41.09
N VAL A 276 -42.10 -92.15 40.21
CA VAL A 276 -42.16 -91.78 38.79
C VAL A 276 -42.89 -90.44 38.60
N ALA A 277 -43.92 -90.16 39.40
CA ALA A 277 -44.63 -88.89 39.36
C ALA A 277 -43.75 -87.72 39.82
N GLU A 278 -42.94 -87.92 40.87
CA GLU A 278 -42.03 -86.90 41.39
C GLU A 278 -40.91 -86.55 40.40
N ASN A 279 -40.31 -87.56 39.75
CA ASN A 279 -39.31 -87.35 38.70
C ASN A 279 -39.85 -86.55 37.50
N LYS A 280 -41.13 -86.73 37.16
CA LYS A 280 -41.78 -85.97 36.09
C LYS A 280 -41.97 -84.49 36.49
N SER A 281 -42.28 -84.22 37.76
CA SER A 281 -42.42 -82.85 38.29
C SER A 281 -41.08 -82.10 38.27
N LEU A 282 -40.00 -82.73 38.77
CA LEU A 282 -38.67 -82.13 38.81
C LEU A 282 -38.14 -81.79 37.41
N LYS A 283 -38.40 -82.66 36.42
CA LYS A 283 -37.99 -82.42 35.03
C LYS A 283 -38.66 -81.18 34.42
N ASN A 284 -39.93 -80.91 34.77
CA ASN A 284 -40.64 -79.72 34.30
C ASN A 284 -40.10 -78.43 34.94
N GLN A 285 -39.68 -78.48 36.20
CA GLN A 285 -39.07 -77.32 36.88
C GLN A 285 -37.71 -76.95 36.28
N LEU A 286 -36.92 -77.95 35.86
CA LEU A 286 -35.61 -77.73 35.23
C LEU A 286 -35.74 -76.98 33.89
N VAL A 287 -36.70 -77.36 33.06
CA VAL A 287 -36.99 -76.70 31.77
C VAL A 287 -37.39 -75.24 31.97
N SER A 288 -38.22 -74.95 32.98
CA SER A 288 -38.62 -73.57 33.28
C SER A 288 -37.46 -72.68 33.73
N ALA A 289 -36.45 -73.24 34.40
CA ALA A 289 -35.27 -72.49 34.85
C ALA A 289 -34.32 -72.17 33.69
N GLU A 290 -34.13 -73.10 32.74
CA GLU A 290 -33.31 -72.91 31.55
C GLU A 290 -33.85 -71.80 30.64
N GLU A 291 -35.18 -71.72 30.48
CA GLU A 291 -35.82 -70.66 29.69
C GLU A 291 -35.68 -69.25 30.30
N ALA A 292 -35.66 -69.15 31.63
CA ALA A 292 -35.46 -67.88 32.33
C ALA A 292 -34.02 -67.35 32.16
N LEU A 293 -33.03 -68.24 32.19
CA LEU A 293 -31.62 -67.89 31.98
C LEU A 293 -31.37 -67.35 30.56
N LYS A 294 -32.03 -67.95 29.56
CA LYS A 294 -31.90 -67.53 28.16
C LYS A 294 -32.42 -66.11 27.93
N ARG A 295 -33.56 -65.75 28.54
CA ARG A 295 -34.14 -64.39 28.47
C ARG A 295 -33.26 -63.33 29.13
N ALA A 296 -32.61 -63.65 30.25
CA ALA A 296 -31.67 -62.74 30.90
C ALA A 296 -30.43 -62.46 30.04
N SER A 297 -29.94 -63.47 29.31
CA SER A 297 -28.79 -63.31 28.41
C SER A 297 -29.07 -62.38 27.22
N GLU A 298 -30.30 -62.38 26.70
CA GLU A 298 -30.71 -61.56 25.55
C GLU A 298 -30.92 -60.08 25.94
N SER A 299 -31.37 -59.82 27.17
CA SER A 299 -31.48 -58.46 27.72
C SER A 299 -30.11 -57.78 27.87
N ASN A 300 -29.08 -58.55 28.24
CA ASN A 300 -27.73 -58.02 28.45
C ASN A 300 -27.06 -57.57 27.13
N LYS A 301 -27.38 -58.22 26.01
CA LYS A 301 -26.91 -57.82 24.66
C LYS A 301 -27.46 -56.46 24.21
N LYS A 302 -28.69 -56.10 24.59
CA LYS A 302 -29.29 -54.81 24.23
C LYS A 302 -28.69 -53.63 25.01
N ALA A 303 -28.34 -53.82 26.29
CA ALA A 303 -27.66 -52.81 27.10
C ALA A 303 -26.24 -52.52 26.58
N SER A 304 -25.51 -53.56 26.15
CA SER A 304 -24.18 -53.44 25.56
C SER A 304 -24.18 -52.62 24.24
N GLN A 305 -25.23 -52.74 23.42
CA GLN A 305 -25.39 -51.94 22.19
C GLN A 305 -25.70 -50.46 22.42
N GLN A 306 -26.32 -50.08 23.55
CA GLN A 306 -26.55 -48.68 23.90
C GLN A 306 -25.27 -47.97 24.35
N SER A 307 -24.41 -48.66 25.11
CA SER A 307 -23.10 -48.15 25.52
C SER A 307 -22.17 -47.85 24.33
N ALA A 308 -22.20 -48.69 23.28
CA ALA A 308 -21.40 -48.47 22.08
C ALA A 308 -21.76 -47.17 21.33
N LYS A 309 -23.07 -46.83 21.28
CA LYS A 309 -23.54 -45.60 20.64
C LYS A 309 -23.18 -44.34 21.43
N GLU A 310 -23.14 -44.41 22.76
CA GLU A 310 -22.66 -43.30 23.59
C GLU A 310 -21.17 -43.04 23.38
N VAL A 311 -20.36 -44.09 23.22
CA VAL A 311 -18.92 -43.96 22.93
C VAL A 311 -18.71 -43.31 21.55
N GLU A 312 -19.46 -43.72 20.52
CA GLU A 312 -19.41 -43.08 19.20
C GLU A 312 -19.84 -41.60 19.24
N LEU A 313 -20.85 -41.27 20.03
CA LEU A 313 -21.30 -39.89 20.21
C LEU A 313 -20.22 -39.03 20.90
N HIS A 314 -19.58 -39.54 21.95
CA HIS A 314 -18.47 -38.86 22.63
C HIS A 314 -17.26 -38.68 21.72
N GLN A 315 -16.96 -39.68 20.89
CA GLN A 315 -15.90 -39.60 19.87
C GLN A 315 -16.20 -38.48 18.86
N LEU A 316 -17.43 -38.42 18.35
CA LEU A 316 -17.86 -37.41 17.38
C LEU A 316 -17.83 -36.00 17.97
N VAL A 317 -18.28 -35.83 19.22
CA VAL A 317 -18.20 -34.55 19.95
C VAL A 317 -16.74 -34.13 20.14
N GLY A 318 -15.84 -35.06 20.46
CA GLY A 318 -14.40 -34.79 20.58
C GLY A 318 -13.79 -34.34 19.25
N ASP A 319 -14.14 -35.01 18.15
CA ASP A 319 -13.64 -34.65 16.82
C ASP A 319 -14.18 -33.32 16.31
N LEU A 320 -15.47 -33.01 16.57
CA LEU A 320 -16.07 -31.72 16.26
C LEU A 320 -15.43 -30.59 17.06
N THR A 321 -15.18 -30.81 18.36
CA THR A 321 -14.51 -29.82 19.23
C THR A 321 -13.11 -29.51 18.72
N ARG A 322 -12.35 -30.54 18.33
CA ARG A 322 -10.97 -30.38 17.81
C ARG A 322 -10.97 -29.66 16.46
N LYS A 323 -11.94 -29.92 15.58
CA LYS A 323 -12.12 -29.18 14.32
C LYS A 323 -12.48 -27.72 14.56
N LEU A 324 -13.37 -27.43 15.50
CA LEU A 324 -13.71 -26.06 15.91
C LEU A 324 -12.48 -25.30 16.40
N GLU A 325 -11.64 -25.93 17.22
CA GLU A 325 -10.44 -25.31 17.78
C GLU A 325 -9.37 -25.00 16.71
N ILE A 326 -9.26 -25.85 15.67
CA ILE A 326 -8.39 -25.60 14.51
C ILE A 326 -8.91 -24.42 13.68
N VAL A 327 -10.22 -24.38 13.43
CA VAL A 327 -10.86 -23.28 12.68
C VAL A 327 -10.73 -21.96 13.47
N GLU A 328 -10.91 -21.97 14.79
CA GLU A 328 -10.73 -20.79 15.62
C GLU A 328 -9.27 -20.30 15.66
N ARG A 329 -8.28 -21.21 15.69
CA ARG A 329 -6.87 -20.81 15.54
C ARG A 329 -6.62 -20.17 14.18
N ALA A 330 -7.10 -20.78 13.10
CA ALA A 330 -6.96 -20.22 11.75
C ALA A 330 -7.65 -18.84 11.63
N ARG A 331 -8.81 -18.66 12.26
CA ARG A 331 -9.53 -17.38 12.32
C ARG A 331 -8.72 -16.30 13.06
N ARG A 332 -8.10 -16.65 14.20
CA ARG A 332 -7.23 -15.73 14.95
C ARG A 332 -5.98 -15.36 14.16
N ASP A 333 -5.36 -16.32 13.49
CA ASP A 333 -4.18 -16.04 12.64
C ASP A 333 -4.54 -15.11 11.46
N GLN A 334 -5.74 -15.27 10.89
CA GLN A 334 -6.27 -14.35 9.88
C GLN A 334 -6.57 -12.94 10.44
N GLU A 335 -7.16 -12.83 11.64
CA GLU A 335 -7.37 -11.54 12.32
C GLU A 335 -6.03 -10.83 12.57
N PHE A 336 -5.02 -11.53 13.08
CA PHE A 336 -3.67 -10.96 13.23
C PHE A 336 -3.06 -10.50 11.90
N GLY A 337 -3.31 -11.23 10.81
CA GLY A 337 -2.90 -10.84 9.47
C GLY A 337 -3.59 -9.55 8.99
N LEU A 338 -4.89 -9.43 9.24
CA LEU A 338 -5.67 -8.23 8.91
C LEU A 338 -5.21 -7.02 9.72
N ASP A 339 -5.00 -7.16 11.04
CA ASP A 339 -4.51 -6.08 11.89
C ASP A 339 -3.12 -5.59 11.46
N ARG A 340 -2.23 -6.52 11.07
CA ARG A 340 -0.92 -6.18 10.52
C ARG A 340 -1.02 -5.41 9.21
N LEU A 341 -1.91 -5.82 8.31
CA LEU A 341 -2.15 -5.13 7.04
C LEU A 341 -2.79 -3.76 7.26
N GLN A 342 -3.71 -3.63 8.22
CA GLN A 342 -4.35 -2.38 8.58
C GLN A 342 -3.35 -1.40 9.23
N ALA A 343 -2.44 -1.88 10.06
CA ALA A 343 -1.33 -1.08 10.59
C ALA A 343 -0.33 -0.66 9.50
N GLN A 344 -0.06 -1.52 8.50
CA GLN A 344 0.75 -1.13 7.33
C GLN A 344 0.04 -0.07 6.49
N LEU A 345 -1.27 -0.21 6.26
CA LEU A 345 -2.06 0.78 5.54
C LEU A 345 -2.09 2.13 6.29
N GLY A 346 -2.19 2.10 7.62
CA GLY A 346 -2.10 3.29 8.47
C GLY A 346 -0.78 4.04 8.28
N ARG A 347 0.36 3.33 8.39
CA ARG A 347 1.70 3.92 8.16
C ARG A 347 1.87 4.52 6.77
N VAL A 348 1.45 3.80 5.73
CA VAL A 348 1.55 4.29 4.34
C VAL A 348 0.64 5.50 4.14
N THR A 349 -0.54 5.52 4.75
CA THR A 349 -1.45 6.67 4.68
C THR A 349 -0.85 7.88 5.40
N GLU A 350 -0.25 7.68 6.56
CA GLU A 350 0.41 8.74 7.32
C GLU A 350 1.62 9.31 6.54
N GLU A 351 2.48 8.46 5.98
CA GLU A 351 3.57 8.87 5.08
C GLU A 351 3.06 9.63 3.84
N LEU A 352 1.94 9.20 3.25
CA LEU A 352 1.32 9.87 2.12
C LEU A 352 0.78 11.27 2.52
N THR A 353 0.14 11.38 3.67
CA THR A 353 -0.35 12.68 4.16
C THR A 353 0.80 13.62 4.52
N ASP A 354 1.89 13.10 5.07
CA ASP A 354 3.10 13.86 5.39
C ASP A 354 3.80 14.36 4.13
N THR A 355 3.91 13.52 3.10
CA THR A 355 4.47 13.92 1.81
C THR A 355 3.59 14.96 1.13
N GLN A 356 2.26 14.81 1.16
CA GLN A 356 1.32 15.83 0.67
C GLN A 356 1.43 17.15 1.44
N ARG A 357 1.60 17.13 2.77
CA ARG A 357 1.77 18.33 3.60
C ARG A 357 3.08 19.05 3.28
N LYS A 358 4.16 18.29 3.04
CA LYS A 358 5.47 18.81 2.62
C LYS A 358 5.41 19.42 1.21
N LEU A 359 4.68 18.79 0.29
CA LEU A 359 4.43 19.31 -1.06
C LEU A 359 3.62 20.61 -1.01
N ALA A 360 2.56 20.67 -0.22
CA ALA A 360 1.78 21.90 -0.06
C ALA A 360 2.62 23.05 0.54
N HIS A 361 3.53 22.75 1.46
CA HIS A 361 4.46 23.76 2.01
C HIS A 361 5.47 24.24 0.96
N SER A 362 6.02 23.36 0.14
CA SER A 362 6.96 23.75 -0.93
C SER A 362 6.25 24.53 -2.03
N GLU A 363 5.04 24.14 -2.42
CA GLU A 363 4.18 24.87 -3.36
C GLU A 363 3.84 26.27 -2.86
N ASN A 364 3.42 26.41 -1.59
CA ASN A 364 3.14 27.71 -1.00
C ASN A 364 4.39 28.61 -0.89
N ALA A 365 5.56 28.03 -0.61
CA ALA A 365 6.83 28.75 -0.57
C ALA A 365 7.28 29.21 -1.97
N LEU A 366 7.09 28.36 -2.99
CA LEU A 366 7.30 28.70 -4.40
C LEU A 366 6.34 29.79 -4.85
N GLN A 367 5.04 29.67 -4.53
CA GLN A 367 4.02 30.66 -4.86
C GLN A 367 4.30 32.02 -4.21
N SER A 368 4.75 32.02 -2.95
CA SER A 368 5.12 33.25 -2.22
C SER A 368 6.36 33.91 -2.82
N SER A 369 7.38 33.11 -3.15
CA SER A 369 8.61 33.61 -3.79
C SER A 369 8.34 34.11 -5.21
N GLN A 370 7.48 33.43 -5.96
CA GLN A 370 7.10 33.81 -7.31
C GLN A 370 6.22 35.06 -7.31
N SER A 371 5.33 35.21 -6.33
CA SER A 371 4.50 36.42 -6.15
C SER A 371 5.38 37.62 -5.80
N GLN A 372 6.36 37.47 -4.89
CA GLN A 372 7.32 38.53 -4.56
C GLN A 372 8.16 38.96 -5.77
N LEU A 373 8.71 37.98 -6.52
CA LEU A 373 9.48 38.23 -7.74
C LEU A 373 8.64 38.87 -8.85
N GLN A 374 7.35 38.51 -8.98
CA GLN A 374 6.46 39.12 -9.94
C GLN A 374 6.08 40.55 -9.55
N THR A 375 5.85 40.84 -8.26
CA THR A 375 5.50 42.21 -7.82
C THR A 375 6.66 43.19 -7.94
N GLU A 376 7.89 42.80 -7.58
CA GLU A 376 9.05 43.70 -7.66
C GLU A 376 9.52 43.91 -9.10
N ASN A 377 9.62 42.84 -9.89
CA ASN A 377 10.07 42.96 -11.28
C ASN A 377 8.99 43.59 -12.19
N SER A 378 7.72 43.20 -12.07
CA SER A 378 6.66 43.76 -12.93
C SER A 378 6.45 45.25 -12.70
N PHE A 379 6.64 45.74 -11.47
CA PHE A 379 6.53 47.16 -11.15
C PHE A 379 7.71 47.95 -11.76
N GLN A 380 8.94 47.46 -11.58
CA GLN A 380 10.14 48.14 -12.05
C GLN A 380 10.27 48.15 -13.60
N TYR A 381 9.94 47.04 -14.26
CA TYR A 381 9.91 46.96 -15.72
C TYR A 381 8.71 47.70 -16.33
N GLY A 382 7.57 47.72 -15.63
CA GLY A 382 6.38 48.48 -16.02
C GLY A 382 6.62 50.00 -16.00
N GLU A 383 7.28 50.52 -14.97
CA GLU A 383 7.68 51.93 -14.90
C GLU A 383 8.69 52.30 -15.99
N LYS A 384 9.71 51.46 -16.23
CA LYS A 384 10.67 51.67 -17.34
C LYS A 384 9.98 51.65 -18.70
N LEU A 385 9.07 50.71 -18.94
CA LEU A 385 8.30 50.62 -20.19
C LEU A 385 7.42 51.85 -20.40
N ASN A 386 6.73 52.32 -19.35
CA ASN A 386 5.92 53.54 -19.41
C ASN A 386 6.78 54.78 -19.67
N LYS A 387 7.98 54.85 -19.08
CA LYS A 387 8.96 55.90 -19.38
C LYS A 387 9.35 55.87 -20.86
N TYR A 388 9.69 54.71 -21.41
CA TYR A 388 10.05 54.57 -22.83
C TYR A 388 8.89 54.88 -23.78
N LEU A 389 7.67 54.47 -23.45
CA LEU A 389 6.48 54.83 -24.22
C LEU A 389 6.28 56.35 -24.23
N GLY A 390 6.51 57.01 -23.10
CA GLY A 390 6.47 58.47 -22.98
C GLY A 390 7.51 59.17 -23.85
N LEU A 391 8.76 58.69 -23.84
CA LEU A 391 9.83 59.25 -24.67
C LEU A 391 9.58 59.02 -26.17
N LEU A 392 9.09 57.84 -26.56
CA LEU A 392 8.70 57.55 -27.95
C LEU A 392 7.55 58.43 -28.42
N LYS A 393 6.58 58.71 -27.54
CA LYS A 393 5.48 59.62 -27.84
C LYS A 393 6.00 61.05 -28.04
N GLN A 394 6.90 61.54 -27.18
CA GLN A 394 7.51 62.86 -27.35
C GLN A 394 8.28 62.98 -28.68
N LEU A 395 9.07 61.96 -29.04
CA LEU A 395 9.77 61.93 -30.32
C LEU A 395 8.82 61.94 -31.53
N LYS A 396 7.72 61.20 -31.43
CA LYS A 396 6.69 61.16 -32.46
C LYS A 396 6.00 62.52 -32.62
N ASP A 397 5.61 63.13 -31.50
CA ASP A 397 4.93 64.43 -31.50
C ASP A 397 5.85 65.51 -32.13
N SER A 398 7.15 65.50 -31.82
CA SER A 398 8.13 66.38 -32.48
C SER A 398 8.29 66.12 -33.98
N LEU A 399 8.21 64.85 -34.42
CA LEU A 399 8.28 64.50 -35.84
C LEU A 399 7.02 64.92 -36.60
N ASP A 400 5.85 64.76 -35.99
CA ASP A 400 4.55 65.17 -36.56
C ASP A 400 4.45 66.71 -36.68
N GLU A 401 5.03 67.46 -35.74
CA GLU A 401 5.15 68.92 -35.80
C GLU A 401 6.03 69.38 -36.98
N GLU A 402 7.16 68.70 -37.22
CA GLU A 402 8.03 68.95 -38.37
C GLU A 402 7.37 68.61 -39.70
N GLN A 403 6.67 67.48 -39.77
CA GLN A 403 5.93 67.09 -40.97
C GLN A 403 4.86 68.12 -41.33
N SER A 404 4.16 68.65 -40.32
CA SER A 404 3.13 69.68 -40.49
C SER A 404 3.72 71.01 -40.99
N ARG A 405 4.94 71.35 -40.54
CA ARG A 405 5.66 72.55 -40.96
C ARG A 405 6.18 72.46 -42.40
N CYS A 406 6.73 71.32 -42.80
CA CYS A 406 7.13 71.06 -44.20
C CYS A 406 5.95 71.28 -45.17
N ASN A 407 4.75 70.85 -44.76
CA ASN A 407 3.52 71.10 -45.52
C ASN A 407 3.16 72.60 -45.58
N SER A 408 3.37 73.35 -44.49
CA SER A 408 3.12 74.79 -44.42
C SER A 408 4.11 75.62 -45.28
N LEU A 409 5.38 75.24 -45.32
CA LEU A 409 6.40 75.88 -46.15
C LEU A 409 6.20 75.62 -47.65
N GLY A 410 5.76 74.41 -48.02
CA GLY A 410 5.40 74.07 -49.39
C GLY A 410 4.24 74.91 -49.95
N SER A 411 3.38 75.45 -49.09
CA SER A 411 2.26 76.31 -49.51
C SER A 411 2.70 77.72 -49.91
N TRP A 412 3.88 78.19 -49.50
CA TRP A 412 4.37 79.54 -49.76
C TRP A 412 5.13 79.69 -51.08
N LEU A 413 5.70 78.61 -51.60
CA LEU A 413 6.31 78.57 -52.94
C LEU A 413 5.33 78.93 -54.07
N ASN A 414 4.02 79.00 -53.78
CA ASN A 414 2.96 79.37 -54.71
C ASN A 414 2.53 80.85 -54.65
N LEU A 415 3.01 81.66 -53.70
CA LEU A 415 2.50 83.02 -53.43
C LEU A 415 3.35 84.18 -54.01
N THR A 416 4.52 83.92 -54.60
CA THR A 416 5.48 84.97 -55.04
C THR A 416 5.20 85.56 -56.43
N ALA A 417 3.94 85.61 -56.86
CA ALA A 417 3.57 86.11 -58.19
C ALA A 417 2.54 87.26 -58.12
N GLN A 418 2.86 88.42 -57.51
CA GLN A 418 2.24 89.70 -57.89
C GLN A 418 2.91 90.98 -57.31
N SER A 419 3.47 91.76 -58.25
CA SER A 419 3.74 93.22 -58.38
C SER A 419 3.85 94.18 -57.19
N GLY A 420 4.80 95.12 -57.32
CA GLY A 420 4.52 96.56 -57.14
C GLY A 420 5.57 97.38 -56.37
N ASP A 421 5.55 97.27 -55.04
CA ASP A 421 6.38 98.06 -54.11
C ASP A 421 7.20 97.11 -53.22
N VAL A 422 7.83 96.18 -53.91
CA VAL A 422 7.95 94.80 -53.43
C VAL A 422 9.31 94.51 -52.81
N MET A 423 10.39 95.20 -53.21
CA MET A 423 11.75 94.84 -52.80
C MET A 423 12.06 95.10 -51.31
N GLU A 424 11.65 96.22 -50.72
CA GLU A 424 12.00 96.53 -49.33
C GLU A 424 11.15 95.70 -48.34
N PHE A 425 9.89 95.47 -48.68
CA PHE A 425 9.01 94.53 -47.97
C PHE A 425 9.47 93.09 -48.15
N GLU A 426 9.83 92.65 -49.36
CA GLU A 426 10.41 91.32 -49.61
C GLU A 426 11.74 91.14 -48.89
N ILE A 427 12.62 92.14 -48.86
CA ILE A 427 13.90 92.04 -48.14
C ILE A 427 13.65 91.92 -46.62
N SER A 428 12.72 92.69 -46.07
CA SER A 428 12.32 92.56 -44.65
C SER A 428 11.66 91.22 -44.36
N GLU A 429 10.82 90.72 -45.26
CA GLU A 429 10.12 89.45 -45.12
C GLU A 429 11.06 88.25 -45.29
N LEU A 430 12.00 88.30 -46.24
CA LEU A 430 13.06 87.31 -46.40
C LEU A 430 14.01 87.30 -45.20
N ARG A 431 14.30 88.46 -44.60
CA ARG A 431 15.08 88.54 -43.35
C ARG A 431 14.32 87.93 -42.17
N ARG A 432 13.01 88.21 -42.05
CA ARG A 432 12.13 87.59 -41.04
C ARG A 432 12.10 86.07 -41.20
N LEU A 433 11.92 85.57 -42.42
CA LEU A 433 11.89 84.14 -42.73
C LEU A 433 13.25 83.46 -42.50
N LEU A 434 14.36 84.11 -42.86
CA LEU A 434 15.69 83.61 -42.58
C LEU A 434 15.95 83.52 -41.07
N GLN A 435 15.48 84.50 -40.30
CA GLN A 435 15.57 84.48 -38.85
C GLN A 435 14.69 83.39 -38.23
N GLU A 436 13.48 83.19 -38.75
CA GLU A 436 12.58 82.10 -38.34
C GLU A 436 13.16 80.73 -38.66
N GLU A 437 13.74 80.53 -39.85
CA GLU A 437 14.46 79.30 -40.21
C GLU A 437 15.72 79.09 -39.35
N GLN A 438 16.43 80.15 -38.99
CA GLN A 438 17.61 80.04 -38.14
C GLN A 438 17.24 79.70 -36.69
N GLU A 439 16.21 80.33 -36.12
CA GLU A 439 15.66 79.97 -34.80
C GLU A 439 15.10 78.54 -34.81
N HIS A 440 14.44 78.15 -35.90
CA HIS A 440 13.92 76.80 -36.09
C HIS A 440 15.04 75.76 -36.21
N SER A 441 16.08 76.04 -36.99
CA SER A 441 17.26 75.18 -37.11
C SER A 441 17.95 74.94 -35.77
N VAL A 442 18.02 75.97 -34.92
CA VAL A 442 18.52 75.84 -33.54
C VAL A 442 17.61 74.95 -32.70
N LYS A 443 16.28 75.11 -32.78
CA LYS A 443 15.30 74.26 -32.08
C LYS A 443 15.34 72.80 -32.54
N MET A 444 15.47 72.56 -33.85
CA MET A 444 15.65 71.23 -34.42
C MET A 444 16.93 70.59 -33.89
N LYS A 445 18.04 71.34 -33.89
CA LYS A 445 19.32 70.85 -33.39
C LYS A 445 19.24 70.48 -31.90
N THR A 446 18.59 71.28 -31.05
CA THR A 446 18.40 70.92 -29.64
C THR A 446 17.46 69.73 -29.45
N CYS A 447 16.39 69.61 -30.25
CA CYS A 447 15.50 68.44 -30.23
C CYS A 447 16.24 67.15 -30.64
N LEU A 448 17.04 67.20 -31.69
CA LEU A 448 17.85 66.07 -32.14
C LEU A 448 18.90 65.67 -31.11
N TYR A 449 19.55 66.62 -30.44
CA TYR A 449 20.47 66.29 -29.33
C TYR A 449 19.74 65.60 -28.19
N SER A 450 18.56 66.10 -27.81
CA SER A 450 17.73 65.45 -26.78
C SER A 450 17.33 64.03 -27.20
N ALA A 451 16.92 63.83 -28.45
CA ALA A 451 16.59 62.52 -29.01
C ALA A 451 17.76 61.54 -28.97
N VAL A 452 18.95 62.00 -29.35
CA VAL A 452 20.18 61.19 -29.30
C VAL A 452 20.52 60.80 -27.86
N THR A 453 20.37 61.71 -26.90
CA THR A 453 20.58 61.42 -25.47
C THR A 453 19.58 60.36 -24.97
N MET A 454 18.30 60.49 -25.32
CA MET A 454 17.27 59.49 -24.96
C MET A 454 17.58 58.11 -25.52
N ILE A 455 17.98 58.03 -26.79
CA ILE A 455 18.37 56.75 -27.42
C ILE A 455 19.58 56.15 -26.71
N HIS A 456 20.55 56.98 -26.30
CA HIS A 456 21.74 56.52 -25.59
C HIS A 456 21.39 55.94 -24.21
N GLU A 457 20.47 56.57 -23.46
CA GLU A 457 19.96 56.05 -22.19
C GLU A 457 19.26 54.70 -22.37
N ILE A 458 18.38 54.59 -23.39
CA ILE A 458 17.69 53.34 -23.72
C ILE A 458 18.69 52.22 -24.01
N LEU A 459 19.70 52.49 -24.86
CA LEU A 459 20.73 51.50 -25.22
C LEU A 459 21.58 51.08 -24.02
N SER A 460 21.89 52.00 -23.10
CA SER A 460 22.60 51.69 -21.86
C SER A 460 21.79 50.75 -20.96
N ASP A 461 20.50 51.01 -20.80
CA ASP A 461 19.60 50.17 -20.01
C ASP A 461 19.41 48.77 -20.64
N PHE A 462 19.30 48.68 -21.96
CA PHE A 462 19.28 47.39 -22.66
C PHE A 462 20.56 46.58 -22.43
N LYS A 463 21.72 47.25 -22.38
CA LYS A 463 22.99 46.59 -22.09
C LYS A 463 23.01 46.04 -20.65
N SER A 464 22.60 46.84 -19.67
CA SER A 464 22.46 46.40 -18.27
C SER A 464 21.50 45.22 -18.12
N LEU A 465 20.35 45.25 -18.82
CA LEU A 465 19.40 44.14 -18.82
C LEU A 465 20.00 42.85 -19.43
N GLY A 466 20.84 42.99 -20.46
CA GLY A 466 21.58 41.88 -21.03
C GLY A 466 22.50 41.21 -20.01
N GLU A 467 23.26 42.02 -19.26
CA GLU A 467 24.15 41.55 -18.18
C GLU A 467 23.38 40.86 -17.05
N GLU A 468 22.22 41.39 -16.66
CA GLU A 468 21.34 40.78 -15.66
C GLU A 468 20.78 39.43 -16.12
N LEU A 469 20.34 39.32 -17.38
CA LEU A 469 19.87 38.04 -17.94
C LEU A 469 20.98 36.99 -18.01
N GLU A 470 22.21 37.40 -18.33
CA GLU A 470 23.37 36.53 -18.34
C GLU A 470 23.69 36.01 -16.93
N LYS A 471 23.61 36.89 -15.93
CA LYS A 471 23.75 36.52 -14.51
C LYS A 471 22.69 35.53 -14.05
N VAL A 472 21.41 35.78 -14.36
CA VAL A 472 20.31 34.85 -14.03
C VAL A 472 20.51 33.48 -14.70
N ARG A 473 20.98 33.47 -15.95
CA ARG A 473 21.29 32.24 -16.68
C ARG A 473 22.44 31.46 -16.03
N ALA A 474 23.48 32.16 -15.58
CA ALA A 474 24.58 31.56 -14.83
C ALA A 474 24.12 30.98 -13.48
N ASP A 475 23.30 31.73 -12.73
CA ASP A 475 22.74 31.26 -11.45
C ASP A 475 21.84 30.02 -11.65
N HIS A 476 21.07 29.97 -12.73
CA HIS A 476 20.28 28.79 -13.08
C HIS A 476 21.17 27.57 -13.38
N ALA A 477 22.23 27.74 -14.16
CA ALA A 477 23.17 26.67 -14.48
C ALA A 477 23.85 26.10 -13.21
N VAL A 478 24.21 26.97 -12.25
CA VAL A 478 24.75 26.53 -10.95
C VAL A 478 23.71 25.74 -10.15
N LYS A 479 22.46 26.21 -10.09
CA LYS A 479 21.37 25.50 -9.39
C LYS A 479 21.09 24.13 -10.01
N GLU A 480 21.09 24.04 -11.33
CA GLU A 480 20.91 22.78 -12.06
C GLU A 480 22.05 21.80 -11.77
N SER A 481 23.31 22.28 -11.76
CA SER A 481 24.46 21.47 -11.36
C SER A 481 24.35 20.98 -9.91
N HIS A 482 23.91 21.82 -8.98
CA HIS A 482 23.70 21.42 -7.58
C HIS A 482 22.57 20.40 -7.44
N SER A 483 21.48 20.54 -8.20
CA SER A 483 20.38 19.56 -8.24
C SER A 483 20.86 18.20 -8.73
N LEU A 484 21.64 18.16 -9.83
CA LEU A 484 22.21 16.93 -10.37
C LEU A 484 23.18 16.27 -9.37
N ALA A 485 24.02 17.06 -8.70
CA ALA A 485 24.94 16.56 -7.67
C ALA A 485 24.21 15.97 -6.46
N TYR A 486 23.11 16.60 -6.03
CA TYR A 486 22.27 16.09 -4.95
C TYR A 486 21.62 14.74 -5.31
N ASP A 487 21.06 14.63 -6.52
CA ASP A 487 20.48 13.38 -7.02
C ASP A 487 21.52 12.26 -7.13
N GLU A 488 22.74 12.59 -7.56
CA GLU A 488 23.84 11.64 -7.63
C GLU A 488 24.29 11.17 -6.24
N MET A 489 24.36 12.09 -5.26
CA MET A 489 24.67 11.76 -3.87
C MET A 489 23.61 10.85 -3.24
N GLN A 490 22.32 11.12 -3.49
CA GLN A 490 21.22 10.26 -3.05
C GLN A 490 21.32 8.86 -3.66
N LYS A 491 21.53 8.76 -4.99
CA LYS A 491 21.73 7.47 -5.67
C LYS A 491 22.93 6.71 -5.11
N LYS A 492 24.01 7.40 -4.76
CA LYS A 492 25.18 6.79 -4.11
C LYS A 492 24.84 6.26 -2.72
N GLY A 493 24.11 7.02 -1.90
CA GLY A 493 23.66 6.57 -0.58
C GLY A 493 22.74 5.34 -0.64
N PHE A 494 21.86 5.26 -1.64
CA PHE A 494 21.06 4.04 -1.88
C PHE A 494 21.93 2.85 -2.28
N ARG A 495 22.90 3.05 -3.18
CA ARG A 495 23.85 1.99 -3.58
C ARG A 495 24.64 1.47 -2.38
N GLU A 496 25.22 2.35 -1.57
CA GLU A 496 25.99 1.95 -0.37
C GLU A 496 25.15 1.16 0.64
N ARG A 497 23.88 1.54 0.85
CA ARG A 497 22.94 0.76 1.69
C ARG A 497 22.64 -0.61 1.08
N LEU A 498 22.46 -0.68 -0.23
CA LEU A 498 22.19 -1.92 -0.95
C LEU A 498 23.40 -2.86 -0.88
N ASP A 499 24.62 -2.32 -1.07
CA ASP A 499 25.88 -3.06 -0.91
C ASP A 499 26.05 -3.55 0.53
N SER A 500 25.73 -2.71 1.54
CA SER A 500 25.77 -3.10 2.95
C SER A 500 24.78 -4.22 3.29
N LEU A 501 23.55 -4.15 2.77
CA LEU A 501 22.55 -5.20 2.95
C LEU A 501 22.96 -6.49 2.24
N THR A 502 23.54 -6.38 1.05
CA THR A 502 24.06 -7.51 0.28
C THR A 502 25.20 -8.19 1.05
N ALA A 503 26.15 -7.42 1.60
CA ALA A 503 27.24 -7.96 2.42
C ALA A 503 26.71 -8.67 3.67
N LYS A 504 25.72 -8.10 4.37
CA LYS A 504 25.07 -8.75 5.53
C LYS A 504 24.35 -10.04 5.15
N LEU A 505 23.72 -10.09 3.96
CA LEU A 505 23.08 -11.31 3.46
C LEU A 505 24.12 -12.41 3.26
N VAL A 506 25.23 -12.10 2.58
CA VAL A 506 26.34 -13.03 2.34
C VAL A 506 26.93 -13.55 3.66
N GLU A 507 27.16 -12.67 4.65
CA GLU A 507 27.66 -13.07 5.98
C GLU A 507 26.70 -14.05 6.68
N LYS A 508 25.37 -13.82 6.56
CA LYS A 508 24.36 -14.73 7.11
C LYS A 508 24.30 -16.06 6.37
N GLU A 509 24.44 -16.05 5.05
CA GLU A 509 24.52 -17.27 4.23
C GLU A 509 25.75 -18.11 4.59
N GLU A 510 26.92 -17.47 4.77
CA GLU A 510 28.14 -18.13 5.22
C GLU A 510 27.99 -18.74 6.62
N ALA A 511 27.41 -17.99 7.57
CA ALA A 511 27.14 -18.48 8.92
C ALA A 511 26.17 -19.69 8.92
N LEU A 512 25.15 -19.66 8.06
CA LEU A 512 24.20 -20.74 7.89
C LEU A 512 24.86 -21.98 7.28
N ALA A 513 25.73 -21.80 6.28
CA ALA A 513 26.52 -22.89 5.71
C ALA A 513 27.49 -23.51 6.74
N ILE A 514 28.09 -22.71 7.63
CA ILE A 514 28.91 -23.20 8.76
C ILE A 514 28.05 -24.01 9.74
N SER A 515 26.87 -23.50 10.12
CA SER A 515 25.96 -24.20 11.03
C SER A 515 25.49 -25.53 10.46
N GLN A 516 25.14 -25.58 9.17
CA GLN A 516 24.77 -26.82 8.48
C GLN A 516 25.91 -27.85 8.47
N ARG A 517 27.16 -27.42 8.25
CA ARG A 517 28.34 -28.30 8.34
C ARG A 517 28.53 -28.86 9.76
N HIS A 518 28.38 -28.04 10.80
CA HIS A 518 28.45 -28.51 12.18
C HIS A 518 27.33 -29.53 12.50
N LEU A 519 26.12 -29.29 12.03
CA LEU A 519 24.99 -30.22 12.19
C LEU A 519 25.26 -31.57 11.52
N ALA A 520 25.78 -31.56 10.29
CA ALA A 520 26.17 -32.78 9.59
C ALA A 520 27.29 -33.54 10.33
N SER A 521 28.28 -32.84 10.87
CA SER A 521 29.35 -33.44 11.67
C SER A 521 28.83 -34.06 12.98
N LEU A 522 27.87 -33.42 13.64
CA LEU A 522 27.22 -33.96 14.85
C LEU A 522 26.40 -35.21 14.52
N HIS A 523 25.66 -35.20 13.41
CA HIS A 523 24.92 -36.38 12.96
C HIS A 523 25.86 -37.58 12.69
N GLU A 524 27.03 -37.35 12.08
CA GLU A 524 28.00 -38.44 11.86
C GLU A 524 28.64 -38.92 13.17
N ALA A 525 28.95 -38.03 14.11
CA ALA A 525 29.46 -38.40 15.43
C ALA A 525 28.46 -39.27 16.21
N VAL A 526 27.17 -38.92 16.17
CA VAL A 526 26.10 -39.73 16.79
C VAL A 526 25.96 -41.09 16.10
N ARG A 527 26.11 -41.15 14.77
CA ARG A 527 26.08 -42.40 14.00
C ARG A 527 27.21 -43.35 14.42
N LEU A 528 28.42 -42.83 14.58
CA LEU A 528 29.59 -43.60 15.03
C LEU A 528 29.47 -44.04 16.49
N GLN A 529 29.00 -43.17 17.38
CA GLN A 529 28.83 -43.51 18.80
C GLN A 529 27.73 -44.57 19.05
N ASN A 530 26.74 -44.64 18.17
CA ASN A 530 25.73 -45.70 18.20
C ASN A 530 26.27 -47.05 17.67
N ALA A 531 27.28 -47.04 16.81
CA ALA A 531 27.95 -48.26 16.33
C ALA A 531 28.93 -48.86 17.36
N GLU A 532 29.44 -48.05 18.30
CA GLU A 532 30.43 -48.48 19.31
C GLU A 532 29.81 -49.10 20.58
N LYS A 533 28.47 -49.09 20.75
CA LYS A 533 27.81 -49.55 22.00
C LYS A 533 27.37 -51.02 22.04
N GLU A 534 27.74 -51.84 21.06
CA GLU A 534 27.56 -53.31 21.12
C GLU A 534 28.77 -54.00 21.75
N GLY A 535 29.02 -53.82 23.06
CA GLY A 535 30.20 -54.45 23.68
C GLY A 535 30.40 -54.31 25.19
N SER A 536 29.74 -55.19 25.95
CA SER A 536 30.21 -55.77 27.24
C SER A 536 30.19 -54.97 28.58
N GLY A 537 29.72 -55.66 29.63
CA GLY A 537 30.41 -55.77 30.92
C GLY A 537 30.25 -54.69 32.00
N GLU A 538 30.54 -53.42 31.70
CA GLU A 538 30.64 -52.33 32.70
C GLU A 538 29.27 -51.70 33.07
N VAL A 539 28.19 -52.40 32.72
CA VAL A 539 26.82 -51.88 32.62
C VAL A 539 26.21 -51.44 33.95
N LYS A 540 26.75 -51.85 35.12
CA LYS A 540 26.13 -51.53 36.42
C LYS A 540 26.71 -50.27 37.09
N VAL A 541 28.02 -50.08 37.08
CA VAL A 541 28.65 -48.84 37.61
C VAL A 541 28.46 -47.69 36.62
N LEU A 542 28.58 -47.97 35.32
CA LEU A 542 28.19 -47.01 34.29
C LEU A 542 26.68 -46.75 34.29
N LYS A 543 25.81 -47.70 34.68
CA LYS A 543 24.37 -47.38 34.85
C LYS A 543 24.14 -46.34 35.93
N GLU A 544 24.83 -46.45 37.06
CA GLU A 544 24.67 -45.49 38.16
C GLU A 544 25.27 -44.13 37.80
N GLN A 545 26.43 -44.09 37.15
CA GLN A 545 27.01 -42.84 36.64
C GLN A 545 26.19 -42.23 35.50
N VAL A 546 25.68 -43.04 34.57
CA VAL A 546 24.77 -42.60 33.49
C VAL A 546 23.46 -42.13 34.07
N LYS A 547 22.95 -42.75 35.14
CA LYS A 547 21.75 -42.29 35.84
C LYS A 547 22.00 -40.95 36.53
N ASN A 548 23.10 -40.80 37.27
CA ASN A 548 23.45 -39.52 37.89
C ASN A 548 23.66 -38.40 36.86
N LEU A 549 24.37 -38.69 35.77
CA LEU A 549 24.55 -37.75 34.66
C LEU A 549 23.23 -37.48 33.93
N SER A 550 22.35 -38.48 33.80
CA SER A 550 21.02 -38.30 33.21
C SER A 550 20.11 -37.45 34.11
N ASP A 551 20.17 -37.63 35.43
CA ASP A 551 19.44 -36.83 36.40
C ASP A 551 19.98 -35.39 36.43
N GLU A 552 21.31 -35.21 36.33
CA GLU A 552 21.94 -33.89 36.22
C GLU A 552 21.62 -33.19 34.90
N VAL A 553 21.64 -33.91 33.78
CA VAL A 553 21.20 -33.40 32.47
C VAL A 553 19.71 -33.05 32.50
N GLN A 554 18.88 -33.85 33.18
CA GLN A 554 17.46 -33.56 33.33
C GLN A 554 17.25 -32.31 34.20
N ALA A 555 17.96 -32.18 35.32
CA ALA A 555 17.91 -30.99 36.17
C ALA A 555 18.36 -29.73 35.40
N LYS A 556 19.43 -29.83 34.59
CA LYS A 556 19.89 -28.73 33.74
C LYS A 556 18.92 -28.42 32.60
N LYS A 557 18.21 -29.41 32.08
CA LYS A 557 17.16 -29.23 31.08
C LYS A 557 15.94 -28.51 31.68
N ASP A 558 15.56 -28.86 32.90
CA ASP A 558 14.47 -28.20 33.63
C ASP A 558 14.84 -26.76 34.00
N GLU A 559 16.09 -26.52 34.42
CA GLU A 559 16.63 -25.17 34.66
C GLU A 559 16.68 -24.34 33.36
N LEU A 560 17.10 -24.95 32.24
CA LEU A 560 17.10 -24.30 30.93
C LEU A 560 15.67 -23.99 30.47
N GLN A 561 14.72 -24.88 30.73
CA GLN A 561 13.30 -24.68 30.42
C GLN A 561 12.69 -23.54 31.26
N ALA A 562 13.04 -23.45 32.55
CA ALA A 562 12.66 -22.34 33.41
C ALA A 562 13.28 -21.00 32.92
N ASN A 563 14.57 -21.00 32.56
CA ASN A 563 15.22 -19.84 31.98
C ASN A 563 14.62 -19.43 30.63
N MET A 564 14.20 -20.41 29.80
CA MET A 564 13.53 -20.14 28.53
C MET A 564 12.15 -19.51 28.75
N GLN A 565 11.40 -19.96 29.77
CA GLN A 565 10.14 -19.32 30.17
C GLN A 565 10.39 -17.90 30.69
N GLN A 566 11.42 -17.69 31.51
CA GLN A 566 11.78 -16.35 31.99
C GLN A 566 12.20 -15.41 30.85
N ILE A 567 12.98 -15.89 29.88
CA ILE A 567 13.32 -15.15 28.66
C ILE A 567 12.06 -14.82 27.87
N GLN A 568 11.09 -15.72 27.80
CA GLN A 568 9.82 -15.48 27.12
C GLN A 568 9.00 -14.40 27.82
N THR A 569 8.92 -14.42 29.15
CA THR A 569 8.28 -13.37 29.95
C THR A 569 8.98 -12.02 29.81
N LEU A 570 10.31 -11.99 29.85
CA LEU A 570 11.08 -10.76 29.65
C LEU A 570 10.91 -10.21 28.22
N ARG A 571 10.77 -11.08 27.21
CA ARG A 571 10.47 -10.65 25.84
C ARG A 571 9.10 -10.03 25.71
N THR A 572 8.08 -10.58 26.36
CA THR A 572 6.73 -9.99 26.36
C THR A 572 6.73 -8.64 27.08
N GLU A 573 7.43 -8.53 28.20
CA GLU A 573 7.54 -7.25 28.94
C GLU A 573 8.30 -6.19 28.15
N VAL A 574 9.38 -6.55 27.46
CA VAL A 574 10.09 -5.62 26.55
C VAL A 574 9.19 -5.19 25.40
N GLN A 575 8.36 -6.07 24.86
CA GLN A 575 7.42 -5.73 23.79
C GLN A 575 6.31 -4.80 24.27
N GLU A 576 5.80 -5.00 25.49
CA GLU A 576 4.84 -4.09 26.12
C GLU A 576 5.46 -2.71 26.38
N LEU A 577 6.69 -2.67 26.92
CA LEU A 577 7.43 -1.43 27.14
C LEU A 577 7.76 -0.70 25.83
N GLN A 578 8.04 -1.43 24.74
CA GLN A 578 8.17 -0.85 23.40
C GLN A 578 6.88 -0.18 22.94
N GLY A 579 5.73 -0.83 23.15
CA GLY A 579 4.43 -0.23 22.85
C GLY A 579 4.19 1.08 23.61
N VAL A 580 4.53 1.12 24.90
CA VAL A 580 4.44 2.35 25.70
C VAL A 580 5.41 3.41 25.18
N ASN A 581 6.64 3.05 24.83
CA ASN A 581 7.61 3.99 24.26
C ASN A 581 7.12 4.63 22.95
N ASP A 582 6.51 3.84 22.07
CA ASP A 582 5.93 4.34 20.82
C ASP A 582 4.79 5.34 21.10
N THR A 583 3.96 5.09 22.11
CA THR A 583 2.92 6.06 22.52
C THR A 583 3.51 7.35 23.07
N VAL A 584 4.60 7.29 23.85
CA VAL A 584 5.29 8.48 24.35
C VAL A 584 5.85 9.30 23.19
N MET A 585 6.46 8.66 22.19
CA MET A 585 6.97 9.36 21.00
C MET A 585 5.86 10.11 20.24
N VAL A 586 4.70 9.47 20.05
CA VAL A 586 3.54 10.11 19.40
C VAL A 586 3.04 11.31 20.23
N LEU A 587 2.94 11.17 21.55
CA LEU A 587 2.50 12.24 22.43
C LEU A 587 3.49 13.41 22.47
N GLU A 588 4.80 13.14 22.44
CA GLU A 588 5.83 14.18 22.34
C GLU A 588 5.73 14.95 21.03
N GLU A 589 5.50 14.27 19.91
CA GLU A 589 5.35 14.92 18.61
C GLU A 589 4.05 15.74 18.55
N GLN A 590 2.95 15.21 19.09
CA GLN A 590 1.71 15.94 19.24
C GLN A 590 1.89 17.22 20.08
N ALA A 591 2.65 17.15 21.18
CA ALA A 591 2.95 18.31 22.02
C ALA A 591 3.77 19.37 21.27
N LYS A 592 4.75 18.96 20.45
CA LYS A 592 5.53 19.89 19.62
C LYS A 592 4.67 20.57 18.56
N ILE A 593 3.78 19.82 17.90
CA ILE A 593 2.85 20.38 16.91
C ILE A 593 1.95 21.43 17.57
N TYR A 594 1.34 21.11 18.71
CA TYR A 594 0.51 22.09 19.43
C TYR A 594 1.30 23.30 19.92
N GLN A 595 2.56 23.13 20.33
CA GLN A 595 3.42 24.25 20.68
C GLN A 595 3.67 25.15 19.46
N ALA A 596 4.01 24.56 18.30
CA ALA A 596 4.26 25.31 17.07
C ALA A 596 2.99 26.06 16.60
N ASP A 597 1.83 25.40 16.65
CA ASP A 597 0.53 26.00 16.31
C ASP A 597 0.20 27.17 17.26
N PHE A 598 0.44 27.00 18.56
CA PHE A 598 0.24 28.05 19.55
C PHE A 598 1.17 29.25 19.31
N GLU A 599 2.44 29.01 18.98
CA GLU A 599 3.39 30.08 18.66
C GLU A 599 3.03 30.80 17.34
N ALA A 600 2.55 30.07 16.35
CA ALA A 600 2.08 30.65 15.09
C ALA A 600 0.84 31.54 15.30
N GLU A 601 -0.17 31.03 16.02
CA GLU A 601 -1.37 31.80 16.39
C GLU A 601 -1.02 33.04 17.19
N ARG A 602 -0.09 32.92 18.15
CA ARG A 602 0.39 34.06 18.93
C ARG A 602 1.03 35.12 18.04
N LYS A 603 1.93 34.74 17.12
CA LYS A 603 2.57 35.69 16.17
C LYS A 603 1.55 36.35 15.26
N ALA A 604 0.60 35.58 14.72
CA ALA A 604 -0.48 36.12 13.90
C ALA A 604 -1.32 37.15 14.68
N ARG A 605 -1.61 36.86 15.94
CA ARG A 605 -2.36 37.76 16.82
C ARG A 605 -1.58 39.03 17.17
N GLU A 606 -0.27 38.93 17.41
CA GLU A 606 0.60 40.09 17.63
C GLU A 606 0.62 41.00 16.39
N LEU A 607 0.70 40.44 15.18
CA LEU A 607 0.62 41.21 13.93
C LEU A 607 -0.75 41.88 13.72
N LEU A 608 -1.84 41.17 14.00
CA LEU A 608 -3.18 41.74 13.92
C LEU A 608 -3.39 42.88 14.91
N VAL A 609 -2.83 42.76 16.12
CA VAL A 609 -2.87 43.84 17.11
C VAL A 609 -2.08 45.05 16.63
N ALA A 610 -0.86 44.84 16.11
CA ALA A 610 -0.05 45.93 15.56
C ALA A 610 -0.74 46.65 14.38
N GLU A 611 -1.35 45.89 13.47
CA GLU A 611 -2.11 46.45 12.35
C GLU A 611 -3.36 47.21 12.83
N LYS A 612 -4.08 46.66 13.81
CA LYS A 612 -5.20 47.36 14.45
C LYS A 612 -4.76 48.69 15.06
N GLU A 613 -3.64 48.73 15.77
CA GLU A 613 -3.10 49.95 16.35
C GLU A 613 -2.72 50.98 15.27
N ARG A 614 -2.10 50.53 14.18
CA ARG A 614 -1.79 51.38 13.02
C ARG A 614 -3.04 52.00 12.41
N VAL A 615 -4.06 51.19 12.11
CA VAL A 615 -5.34 51.66 11.53
C VAL A 615 -6.05 52.63 12.47
N VAL A 616 -6.04 52.37 13.78
CA VAL A 616 -6.62 53.26 14.78
C VAL A 616 -5.90 54.61 14.79
N GLU A 617 -4.57 54.63 14.67
CA GLU A 617 -3.80 55.87 14.61
C GLU A 617 -4.06 56.65 13.31
N ASP A 618 -4.12 55.98 12.16
CA ASP A 618 -4.47 56.59 10.89
C ASP A 618 -5.88 57.19 10.92
N PHE A 619 -6.84 56.47 11.51
CA PHE A 619 -8.18 56.98 11.74
C PHE A 619 -8.17 58.24 12.62
N ARG A 620 -7.35 58.25 13.68
CA ARG A 620 -7.17 59.43 14.54
C ARG A 620 -6.63 60.63 13.76
N HIS A 621 -5.67 60.42 12.85
CA HIS A 621 -5.15 61.47 11.97
C HIS A 621 -6.21 61.98 10.98
N LEU A 622 -6.99 61.09 10.38
CA LEU A 622 -8.07 61.47 9.47
C LEU A 622 -9.17 62.26 10.18
N VAL A 623 -9.57 61.85 11.39
CA VAL A 623 -10.54 62.60 12.21
C VAL A 623 -10.02 64.01 12.48
N LYS A 624 -8.77 64.17 12.92
CA LYS A 624 -8.16 65.50 13.13
C LYS A 624 -8.16 66.36 11.86
N ARG A 625 -7.84 65.77 10.71
CA ARG A 625 -7.87 66.47 9.42
C ARG A 625 -9.28 66.90 9.03
N ASN A 626 -10.27 66.01 9.20
CA ASN A 626 -11.66 66.32 8.93
C ASN A 626 -12.19 67.41 9.86
N GLU A 627 -11.85 67.38 11.15
CA GLU A 627 -12.17 68.47 12.09
C GLU A 627 -11.55 69.80 11.65
N ALA A 628 -10.29 69.81 11.18
CA ALA A 628 -9.64 71.00 10.67
C ALA A 628 -10.31 71.54 9.39
N LEU A 629 -10.66 70.65 8.46
CA LEU A 629 -11.39 71.03 7.24
C LEU A 629 -12.80 71.55 7.56
N LEU A 630 -13.51 70.94 8.50
CA LEU A 630 -14.81 71.44 8.96
C LEU A 630 -14.70 72.83 9.58
N LYS A 631 -13.63 73.11 10.35
CA LYS A 631 -13.35 74.46 10.85
C LYS A 631 -13.10 75.44 9.71
N GLN A 632 -12.29 75.09 8.71
CA GLN A 632 -12.03 75.93 7.53
C GLN A 632 -13.30 76.21 6.72
N VAL A 633 -14.13 75.18 6.48
CA VAL A 633 -15.41 75.35 5.76
C VAL A 633 -16.35 76.26 6.54
N ASN A 634 -16.43 76.10 7.86
CA ASN A 634 -17.24 76.97 8.71
C ASN A 634 -16.70 78.41 8.73
N GLU A 635 -15.38 78.60 8.78
CA GLU A 635 -14.74 79.92 8.66
C GLU A 635 -15.03 80.56 7.30
N LEU A 636 -15.00 79.81 6.20
CA LEU A 636 -15.35 80.30 4.87
C LEU A 636 -16.85 80.64 4.75
N GLN A 637 -17.73 79.81 5.33
CA GLN A 637 -19.17 80.08 5.39
C GLN A 637 -19.50 81.34 6.20
N ASN A 638 -18.75 81.61 7.26
CA ASN A 638 -18.91 82.80 8.09
C ASN A 638 -18.29 84.07 7.47
N ASN A 639 -17.42 83.95 6.46
CA ASN A 639 -16.72 85.06 5.80
C ASN A 639 -17.28 85.43 4.39
N LEU A 640 -18.41 84.87 3.96
CA LEU A 640 -19.05 85.26 2.70
C LEU A 640 -19.69 86.66 2.79
N PRO A 641 -19.30 87.63 1.92
CA PRO A 641 -19.97 88.92 1.83
C PRO A 641 -21.41 88.74 1.36
N ARG A 642 -22.32 89.29 2.14
CA ARG A 642 -23.77 89.23 1.93
C ARG A 642 -24.17 90.25 0.87
N GLU A 643 -23.92 89.97 -0.40
CA GLU A 643 -24.43 90.80 -1.49
C GLU A 643 -25.11 90.00 -2.61
N ASN A 644 -26.30 90.50 -2.93
CA ASN A 644 -27.12 90.27 -4.12
C ASN A 644 -28.08 89.07 -4.09
N ALA A 645 -29.15 89.33 -3.32
CA ALA A 645 -30.52 88.94 -3.63
C ALA A 645 -30.97 89.42 -5.03
N VAL A 646 -32.14 88.91 -5.47
CA VAL A 646 -32.93 89.16 -6.72
C VAL A 646 -32.82 87.93 -7.64
N THR A 647 -33.82 87.08 -7.93
CA THR A 647 -35.30 87.02 -7.90
C THR A 647 -35.59 85.51 -7.98
N SER A 648 -36.52 84.82 -7.31
CA SER A 648 -37.98 84.93 -7.41
C SER A 648 -38.57 83.87 -6.45
N GLN A 649 -39.45 84.31 -5.54
CA GLN A 649 -40.69 83.72 -5.02
C GLN A 649 -40.97 82.19 -4.87
N PRO A 650 -41.93 81.80 -3.99
CA PRO A 650 -41.79 80.70 -3.04
C PRO A 650 -42.81 79.55 -3.24
N CYS A 651 -42.54 78.36 -2.70
CA CYS A 651 -43.61 77.49 -2.18
C CYS A 651 -43.10 76.30 -1.34
N SER A 652 -43.41 76.35 -0.04
CA SER A 652 -43.93 75.28 0.83
C SER A 652 -43.51 73.80 0.67
N SER A 653 -42.80 73.34 1.72
CA SER A 653 -43.11 72.18 2.59
C SER A 653 -43.19 70.73 2.08
N LEU A 654 -42.31 69.93 2.70
CA LEU A 654 -42.53 68.63 3.38
C LEU A 654 -42.81 67.34 2.57
N ARG A 655 -41.87 66.39 2.78
CA ARG A 655 -42.00 64.92 2.92
C ARG A 655 -42.78 64.15 1.85
N ARG A 656 -42.16 63.09 1.30
CA ARG A 656 -42.54 61.67 1.52
C ARG A 656 -41.78 60.71 0.58
N ARG A 657 -41.01 59.80 1.20
CA ARG A 657 -40.90 58.34 0.96
C ARG A 657 -41.44 57.81 -0.38
N GLU A 658 -40.58 57.22 -1.20
CA GLU A 658 -40.98 56.33 -2.30
C GLU A 658 -40.48 54.90 -2.07
N GLN A 659 -41.46 53.99 -2.05
CA GLN A 659 -41.33 52.56 -2.24
C GLN A 659 -41.46 52.24 -3.73
N THR A 660 -40.84 51.14 -4.13
CA THR A 660 -40.92 50.46 -5.43
C THR A 660 -42.36 50.08 -5.85
N PRO A 661 -42.60 49.91 -7.17
CA PRO A 661 -43.12 48.64 -7.68
C PRO A 661 -42.58 48.20 -9.06
N SER A 662 -42.84 46.93 -9.41
CA SER A 662 -42.26 46.11 -10.50
C SER A 662 -43.09 46.10 -11.83
N PRO A 663 -42.92 45.17 -12.83
CA PRO A 663 -42.64 45.44 -14.27
C PRO A 663 -43.77 45.04 -15.27
N PRO A 664 -43.57 45.12 -16.62
CA PRO A 664 -43.38 43.88 -17.42
C PRO A 664 -42.47 43.97 -18.69
N THR A 665 -42.04 42.78 -19.13
CA THR A 665 -41.20 42.26 -20.26
C THR A 665 -41.89 42.31 -21.66
N PRO A 666 -41.36 41.83 -22.86
CA PRO A 666 -40.44 40.68 -23.09
C PRO A 666 -39.49 40.58 -24.36
N ARG A 667 -38.54 39.59 -24.28
CA ARG A 667 -37.88 38.72 -25.32
C ARG A 667 -36.48 39.07 -25.88
N PRO A 668 -35.64 38.07 -26.29
CA PRO A 668 -35.50 36.63 -25.92
C PRO A 668 -34.03 36.25 -25.49
N GLN A 669 -33.72 35.47 -24.42
CA GLN A 669 -33.69 33.99 -24.23
C GLN A 669 -32.97 33.20 -25.35
N ASP A 670 -32.02 32.27 -25.15
CA ASP A 670 -31.45 31.48 -24.03
C ASP A 670 -30.00 31.05 -24.46
N ASP A 671 -29.01 30.73 -23.62
CA ASP A 671 -28.93 29.55 -22.75
C ASP A 671 -28.28 29.86 -21.40
N VAL A 672 -29.10 29.73 -20.34
CA VAL A 672 -28.73 29.88 -18.94
C VAL A 672 -28.53 28.50 -18.31
N ILE A 673 -27.38 28.31 -17.67
CA ILE A 673 -27.08 27.20 -16.77
C ILE A 673 -28.17 27.14 -15.67
N PRO A 674 -28.85 26.00 -15.42
CA PRO A 674 -29.89 25.95 -14.41
C PRO A 674 -29.32 26.20 -13.01
N ALA A 675 -30.01 27.01 -12.20
CA ALA A 675 -29.63 27.22 -10.80
C ALA A 675 -29.62 25.88 -10.03
N PRO A 676 -28.64 25.66 -9.13
CA PRO A 676 -28.52 24.41 -8.40
C PRO A 676 -29.75 24.18 -7.51
N LYS A 677 -30.34 22.98 -7.62
CA LYS A 677 -31.49 22.54 -6.82
C LYS A 677 -31.10 22.56 -5.34
N ARG A 678 -31.86 23.27 -4.51
CA ARG A 678 -31.71 23.30 -3.05
C ARG A 678 -32.83 22.48 -2.42
N TYR A 679 -32.48 21.61 -1.49
CA TYR A 679 -33.40 20.75 -0.76
C TYR A 679 -33.46 21.16 0.71
N PHE A 680 -34.66 21.11 1.29
CA PHE A 680 -34.91 21.55 2.66
C PHE A 680 -35.26 20.35 3.53
N CYS A 681 -34.82 20.39 4.79
CA CYS A 681 -35.27 19.41 5.77
C CYS A 681 -36.79 19.54 6.00
N PRO A 682 -37.57 18.44 5.95
CA PRO A 682 -39.02 18.47 6.19
C PRO A 682 -39.40 18.68 7.67
N ASN A 683 -38.45 18.65 8.61
CA ASN A 683 -38.72 18.99 10.01
C ASN A 683 -38.86 20.52 10.16
N PRO A 684 -40.03 21.07 10.54
CA PRO A 684 -40.25 22.51 10.64
C PRO A 684 -39.41 23.21 11.72
N GLU A 685 -38.82 22.47 12.66
CA GLU A 685 -37.87 23.03 13.63
C GLU A 685 -36.42 23.02 13.11
N CYS A 686 -36.16 22.35 11.98
CA CYS A 686 -34.84 22.25 11.38
C CYS A 686 -34.75 23.08 10.09
N ASN A 687 -34.02 24.19 10.13
CA ASN A 687 -33.92 25.14 9.01
C ASN A 687 -32.71 24.89 8.09
N MET A 688 -32.27 23.63 8.01
CA MET A 688 -31.07 23.23 7.26
C MET A 688 -31.36 23.03 5.76
N ILE A 689 -30.43 23.49 4.91
CA ILE A 689 -30.54 23.48 3.45
C ILE A 689 -29.39 22.66 2.87
N PHE A 690 -29.69 21.80 1.91
CA PHE A 690 -28.75 20.89 1.27
C PHE A 690 -28.74 21.09 -0.25
N THR A 691 -27.58 20.86 -0.86
CA THR A 691 -27.36 21.00 -2.30
C THR A 691 -27.62 19.72 -3.09
N THR A 692 -27.70 18.57 -2.41
CA THR A 692 -27.98 17.25 -3.00
C THR A 692 -28.89 16.44 -2.07
N VAL A 693 -29.48 15.36 -2.59
CA VAL A 693 -30.46 14.53 -1.86
C VAL A 693 -29.79 13.61 -0.83
N ASP A 694 -28.59 13.09 -1.09
CA ASP A 694 -27.93 12.12 -0.19
C ASP A 694 -27.60 12.70 1.20
N PRO A 695 -27.00 13.91 1.34
CA PRO A 695 -26.77 14.51 2.65
C PRO A 695 -28.07 14.92 3.35
N LEU A 696 -29.11 15.28 2.59
CA LEU A 696 -30.44 15.51 3.15
C LEU A 696 -31.01 14.20 3.72
N GLN A 697 -30.91 13.09 3.00
CA GLN A 697 -31.45 11.80 3.43
C GLN A 697 -30.79 11.33 4.73
N LEU A 698 -29.46 11.42 4.82
CA LEU A 698 -28.72 11.11 6.04
C LEU A 698 -29.11 12.04 7.20
N HIS A 699 -29.28 13.33 6.91
CA HIS A 699 -29.73 14.30 7.90
C HIS A 699 -31.16 14.00 8.38
N VAL A 700 -32.08 13.64 7.49
CA VAL A 700 -33.49 13.36 7.81
C VAL A 700 -33.64 12.11 8.67
N ILE A 701 -32.87 11.05 8.40
CA ILE A 701 -32.84 9.83 9.22
C ILE A 701 -32.48 10.19 10.67
N THR A 702 -31.41 10.98 10.85
CA THR A 702 -30.97 11.43 12.17
C THR A 702 -31.91 12.47 12.80
N CYS A 703 -32.42 13.43 12.02
CA CYS A 703 -33.23 14.55 12.49
C CYS A 703 -34.63 14.10 12.92
N LEU A 704 -35.19 13.09 12.26
CA LEU A 704 -36.49 12.51 12.60
C LEU A 704 -36.37 11.27 13.50
N LYS A 705 -35.15 10.85 13.88
CA LYS A 705 -34.87 9.64 14.68
C LYS A 705 -35.57 8.41 14.13
N LEU A 706 -35.48 8.21 12.83
CA LEU A 706 -36.00 7.00 12.19
C LEU A 706 -34.92 5.92 12.35
N ASP A 707 -35.28 4.79 12.96
CA ASP A 707 -34.41 3.61 13.01
C ASP A 707 -34.28 3.03 11.60
N ASP A 708 -33.06 2.63 11.21
CA ASP A 708 -32.67 2.19 9.85
C ASP A 708 -33.56 1.09 9.22
#